data_AF-A0A084U3S5-F1
#
_entry.id   AF-A0A084U3S5-F1
#
_cell.length_a   1.000
_cell.length_b   1.000
_cell.length_c   1.000
_cell.angle_alpha   90.00
_cell.angle_beta   90.00
_cell.angle_gamma   90.00
#
_symmetry.space_group_name_H-M   'P 1'
#
loop_
_entity.id
_entity.type
_entity.pdbx_description
1 polymer ?
#
loop_
_entity_poly.entity_id
_entity_poly.type
_entity_poly.pdbx_seq_one_letter_code
_entity_poly.pdbx_strand_id
1 'polypeptide(L)'
;MEVVYMSDKENKNFINSLKTRTVLPFYIDEINPRFFDSLQKYRNHGLSTKILSKIEKNIGLKEVKKILDTESISDHNTILLLINRIIKKIVAKTGTKEHDLFVEKGYEDNKQPYFVEEKYELYDLKVIGDIHSDRRYIYAIDVDKNTYLFKYIEQIQFSFYLDENNKMLSGAVSWNWGNDSKSDKYDIFERIYLNSLVRCFFSKELRNISLNNILALFGDVINNNSKSDINVDKLFMKWSQLIQDKFLNNNSFSKEKMSWYTNELFYSILIVLMISLAVYEELKIYFRHSEPEIYIPLLKRVITIKEDLQQDYLEDFNQLAILLKNNYFHWGKIKWKKIMDADEAINALIQFDEDENRSFGVPMWNYEIIRNSDIPFLDEDSNLFSKNREITIFYLLIMNPELFGLNDTNFNFIRYSDLVKNIGEWKLDDEWNKIVSNIVDKTICEWNYDYISFYNKSLTSIIIKNNNPLLVKNKNKFNYEIDANRKLFNNYLWAQIYTQALVWKTNDIEANFDAYKNKYPHLLRSYCYELDKLHFDWYDNFYGLPEIKRIVEKINDFNDINKMIGHLKNKINREDKIYGKGKERRNIGFAFVTATLFGITDFLTVVFSILTVTNSSDGIKNPANIGTITFGTVLVFILFLILLNAIFKPLYIKRKYRKENKKKIR
;
A
#
# COMPACT_ATOMS: atom_id res chain seq x y z
N MET A 1 8.68 22.38 47.41
CA MET A 1 8.36 23.47 46.44
C MET A 1 6.90 23.31 46.12
N GLU A 2 6.06 24.16 46.72
CA GLU A 2 4.62 24.19 46.50
C GLU A 2 4.35 24.75 45.10
N VAL A 3 3.68 23.96 44.27
CA VAL A 3 3.18 24.41 42.98
C VAL A 3 1.80 25.03 43.26
N VAL A 4 1.76 26.36 43.22
CA VAL A 4 0.52 27.14 43.32
C VAL A 4 -0.23 27.00 42.00
N TYR A 5 -1.32 26.23 42.00
CA TYR A 5 -2.28 26.22 40.90
C TYR A 5 -3.19 27.43 41.04
N MET A 6 -2.96 28.47 40.22
CA MET A 6 -3.95 29.52 40.01
C MET A 6 -5.08 28.94 39.15
N SER A 7 -6.24 28.77 39.78
CA SER A 7 -7.49 28.40 39.12
C SER A 7 -8.11 29.63 38.46
N ASP A 8 -8.14 29.67 37.13
CA ASP A 8 -9.12 30.46 36.40
C ASP A 8 -10.20 29.53 35.85
N LYS A 9 -11.34 29.53 36.56
CA LYS A 9 -12.62 28.95 36.15
C LYS A 9 -13.25 29.84 35.08
N GLU A 10 -12.90 29.60 33.83
CA GLU A 10 -13.81 29.76 32.70
C GLU A 10 -14.10 28.35 32.18
N ASN A 11 -15.29 28.10 31.62
CA ASN A 11 -15.67 26.81 31.03
C ASN A 11 -14.71 26.46 29.88
N LYS A 12 -13.55 25.89 30.23
CA LYS A 12 -12.55 25.43 29.28
C LYS A 12 -13.03 24.08 28.77
N ASN A 13 -13.46 24.03 27.51
CA ASN A 13 -13.73 22.77 26.80
C ASN A 13 -12.59 21.79 27.07
N PHE A 14 -12.93 20.55 27.45
CA PHE A 14 -11.95 19.52 27.78
C PHE A 14 -11.05 19.19 26.59
N ILE A 15 -11.56 19.37 25.36
CA ILE A 15 -10.79 19.26 24.13
C ILE A 15 -10.44 20.65 23.61
N ASN A 16 -9.15 20.87 23.35
CA ASN A 16 -8.62 22.11 22.77
C ASN A 16 -8.67 22.08 21.23
N SER A 17 -8.29 20.95 20.62
CA SER A 17 -8.33 20.79 19.16
C SER A 17 -8.39 19.33 18.70
N LEU A 18 -8.87 19.16 17.46
CA LEU A 18 -8.87 17.89 16.74
C LEU A 18 -8.05 18.05 15.45
N LYS A 19 -7.04 17.21 15.27
CA LYS A 19 -6.40 17.02 13.96
C LYS A 19 -6.91 15.75 13.32
N THR A 20 -7.21 15.81 12.03
CA THR A 20 -7.64 14.65 11.25
C THR A 20 -6.70 14.43 10.08
N ARG A 21 -6.31 13.18 9.85
CA ARG A 21 -5.44 12.81 8.75
C ARG A 21 -6.01 11.60 8.02
N THR A 22 -6.26 11.77 6.72
CA THR A 22 -6.57 10.67 5.80
C THR A 22 -5.26 10.11 5.30
N VAL A 23 -4.97 8.84 5.49
CA VAL A 23 -3.75 8.21 5.00
C VAL A 23 -4.12 7.22 3.90
N LEU A 24 -3.58 7.46 2.71
CA LEU A 24 -3.75 6.62 1.53
C LEU A 24 -2.44 5.87 1.28
N PRO A 25 -2.33 4.60 1.71
CA PRO A 25 -1.11 3.83 1.55
C PRO A 25 -0.93 3.42 0.08
N PHE A 26 0.31 3.41 -0.42
CA PHE A 26 0.66 2.96 -1.76
C PHE A 26 1.98 2.19 -1.79
N TYR A 27 2.20 1.41 -2.85
CA TYR A 27 3.51 0.85 -3.19
C TYR A 27 3.79 0.88 -4.69
N ILE A 28 5.07 0.80 -5.02
CA ILE A 28 5.58 0.66 -6.38
C ILE A 28 6.50 -0.57 -6.38
N ASP A 29 6.12 -1.61 -7.12
CA ASP A 29 6.97 -2.76 -7.42
C ASP A 29 7.84 -2.52 -8.67
N GLU A 30 8.68 -3.51 -8.99
CA GLU A 30 9.59 -3.51 -10.15
C GLU A 30 10.51 -2.29 -10.25
N ILE A 31 10.99 -1.79 -9.11
CA ILE A 31 11.89 -0.64 -9.07
C ILE A 31 13.21 -0.99 -9.75
N ASN A 32 13.72 -0.04 -10.54
CA ASN A 32 15.01 -0.19 -11.19
C ASN A 32 16.10 -0.47 -10.13
N PRO A 33 16.85 -1.59 -10.25
CA PRO A 33 17.88 -1.95 -9.30
C PRO A 33 18.89 -0.84 -8.97
N ARG A 34 19.13 0.08 -9.91
CA ARG A 34 20.04 1.23 -9.72
C ARG A 34 19.69 2.09 -8.50
N PHE A 35 18.41 2.20 -8.13
CA PHE A 35 18.01 2.94 -6.91
C PHE A 35 18.46 2.25 -5.62
N PHE A 36 18.79 0.96 -5.65
CA PHE A 36 19.32 0.19 -4.52
C PHE A 36 20.85 0.01 -4.56
N ASP A 37 21.48 0.30 -5.70
CA ASP A 37 22.90 0.10 -5.96
C ASP A 37 23.79 1.29 -5.50
N SER A 38 23.24 2.24 -4.74
CA SER A 38 23.96 3.42 -4.29
C SER A 38 25.18 3.10 -3.41
N LEU A 39 26.24 3.90 -3.54
CA LEU A 39 27.43 3.87 -2.68
C LEU A 39 27.12 4.19 -1.20
N GLN A 40 25.87 4.57 -0.87
CA GLN A 40 25.43 4.76 0.52
C GLN A 40 25.59 3.50 1.37
N LYS A 41 25.66 2.30 0.77
CA LYS A 41 26.09 1.06 1.45
C LYS A 41 27.46 1.16 2.13
N TYR A 42 28.27 2.16 1.78
CA TYR A 42 29.62 2.40 2.30
C TYR A 42 29.74 3.69 3.14
N ARG A 43 28.65 4.23 3.69
CA ARG A 43 28.62 5.47 4.51
C ARG A 43 29.35 5.35 5.87
N ASN A 44 30.67 5.20 5.83
CA ASN A 44 31.55 5.88 6.77
C ASN A 44 31.99 7.17 6.07
N HIS A 45 31.47 8.33 6.46
CA HIS A 45 31.73 9.63 5.82
C HIS A 45 33.23 9.96 5.62
N GLY A 46 34.11 9.45 6.49
CA GLY A 46 35.57 9.60 6.38
C GLY A 46 36.27 8.60 5.43
N LEU A 47 35.60 7.49 5.10
CA LEU A 47 36.08 6.48 4.15
C LEU A 47 35.55 6.77 2.74
N SER A 48 34.31 7.22 2.57
CA SER A 48 33.73 7.54 1.26
C SER A 48 34.47 8.68 0.55
N THR A 49 34.84 9.75 1.27
CA THR A 49 35.65 10.86 0.72
C THR A 49 37.07 10.44 0.35
N LYS A 50 37.71 9.56 1.14
CA LYS A 50 39.02 8.98 0.84
C LYS A 50 38.97 7.93 -0.28
N ILE A 51 37.85 7.21 -0.43
CA ILE A 51 37.63 6.22 -1.49
C ILE A 51 37.26 6.94 -2.79
N LEU A 52 36.33 7.90 -2.79
CA LEU A 52 35.97 8.72 -3.96
C LEU A 52 37.19 9.46 -4.51
N SER A 53 37.98 10.12 -3.65
CA SER A 53 39.24 10.77 -4.09
C SER A 53 40.33 9.80 -4.55
N LYS A 54 40.32 8.53 -4.12
CA LYS A 54 41.19 7.47 -4.65
C LYS A 54 40.64 6.86 -5.96
N ILE A 55 39.32 6.79 -6.10
CA ILE A 55 38.59 6.32 -7.29
C ILE A 55 38.77 7.35 -8.41
N GLU A 56 38.60 8.64 -8.14
CA GLU A 56 38.86 9.74 -9.08
C GLU A 56 40.30 9.75 -9.59
N LYS A 57 41.26 9.26 -8.79
CA LYS A 57 42.67 9.17 -9.17
C LYS A 57 43.04 7.89 -9.93
N ASN A 58 42.27 6.80 -9.80
CA ASN A 58 42.66 5.47 -10.31
C ASN A 58 41.65 4.84 -11.28
N ILE A 59 40.44 5.38 -11.42
CA ILE A 59 39.36 4.83 -12.24
C ILE A 59 39.01 5.83 -13.35
N GLY A 60 38.77 5.33 -14.57
CA GLY A 60 38.47 6.17 -15.72
C GLY A 60 37.22 7.04 -15.51
N LEU A 61 37.24 8.27 -16.05
CA LEU A 61 36.18 9.29 -15.94
C LEU A 61 34.75 8.78 -16.17
N LYS A 62 34.56 7.74 -16.99
CA LYS A 62 33.26 7.13 -17.28
C LYS A 62 32.66 6.38 -16.08
N GLU A 63 33.47 5.70 -15.28
CA GLU A 63 33.00 4.96 -14.11
C GLU A 63 32.72 5.89 -12.92
N VAL A 64 33.54 6.92 -12.74
CA VAL A 64 33.28 8.02 -11.77
C VAL A 64 31.96 8.72 -12.10
N LYS A 65 31.71 9.00 -13.38
CA LYS A 65 30.45 9.63 -13.82
C LYS A 65 29.24 8.74 -13.53
N LYS A 66 29.31 7.43 -13.81
CA LYS A 66 28.23 6.48 -13.47
C LYS A 66 27.94 6.44 -11.96
N ILE A 67 28.97 6.52 -11.14
CA ILE A 67 28.82 6.55 -9.67
C ILE A 67 28.10 7.83 -9.23
N LEU A 68 28.55 9.00 -9.70
CA LEU A 68 27.92 10.29 -9.41
C LEU A 68 26.47 10.34 -9.91
N ASP A 69 26.22 9.82 -11.11
CA ASP A 69 24.89 9.71 -11.68
C ASP A 69 24.00 8.81 -10.80
N THR A 70 24.52 7.68 -10.28
CA THR A 70 23.79 6.76 -9.38
C THR A 70 23.51 7.38 -7.99
N GLU A 71 24.42 8.19 -7.45
CA GLU A 71 24.16 8.92 -6.20
C GLU A 71 23.11 10.03 -6.41
N SER A 72 23.07 10.65 -7.59
CA SER A 72 22.14 11.75 -7.88
C SER A 72 20.68 11.32 -8.09
N ILE A 73 20.41 10.09 -8.54
CA ILE A 73 19.03 9.64 -8.83
C ILE A 73 18.19 9.37 -7.57
N SER A 74 18.82 9.06 -6.44
CA SER A 74 18.12 8.80 -5.17
C SER A 74 18.20 9.98 -4.20
N ASP A 75 18.74 11.12 -4.65
CA ASP A 75 18.89 12.30 -3.81
C ASP A 75 17.54 12.94 -3.48
N HIS A 76 17.42 13.44 -2.24
CA HIS A 76 16.20 14.09 -1.75
C HIS A 76 15.82 15.30 -2.60
N ASN A 77 16.80 16.05 -3.10
CA ASN A 77 16.55 17.20 -3.96
C ASN A 77 16.06 16.77 -5.36
N THR A 78 16.58 15.68 -5.93
CA THR A 78 16.09 15.15 -7.21
C THR A 78 14.62 14.77 -7.14
N ILE A 79 14.23 14.10 -6.05
CA ILE A 79 12.85 13.70 -5.81
C ILE A 79 11.96 14.92 -5.48
N LEU A 80 12.46 15.89 -4.71
CA LEU A 80 11.76 17.16 -4.48
C LEU A 80 11.46 17.87 -5.82
N LEU A 81 12.43 17.96 -6.72
CA LEU A 81 12.25 18.55 -8.05
C LEU A 81 11.24 17.77 -8.90
N LEU A 82 11.22 16.44 -8.80
CA LEU A 82 10.23 15.59 -9.47
C LEU A 82 8.81 15.91 -9.01
N ILE A 83 8.58 15.93 -7.70
CA ILE A 83 7.26 16.25 -7.14
C ILE A 83 6.89 17.70 -7.46
N ASN A 84 7.80 18.65 -7.26
CA ASN A 84 7.55 20.06 -7.56
C ASN A 84 7.21 20.28 -9.04
N ARG A 85 7.82 19.52 -9.96
CA ARG A 85 7.52 19.62 -11.39
C ARG A 85 6.07 19.26 -11.71
N ILE A 86 5.52 18.17 -11.14
CA ILE A 86 4.11 17.83 -11.37
C ILE A 86 3.18 18.82 -10.67
N ILE A 87 3.51 19.27 -9.46
CA ILE A 87 2.72 20.29 -8.76
C ILE A 87 2.67 21.60 -9.53
N LYS A 88 3.79 22.07 -10.09
CA LYS A 88 3.83 23.24 -10.99
C LYS A 88 2.91 23.07 -12.20
N LYS A 89 2.87 21.87 -12.82
CA LYS A 89 1.94 21.60 -13.95
C LYS A 89 0.48 21.68 -13.52
N ILE A 90 0.17 21.23 -12.30
CA ILE A 90 -1.18 21.30 -11.73
C ILE A 90 -1.53 22.77 -11.48
N VAL A 91 -0.70 23.52 -10.74
CA VAL A 91 -0.91 24.95 -10.45
C VAL A 91 -1.03 25.79 -11.72
N ALA A 92 -0.30 25.45 -12.79
CA ALA A 92 -0.43 26.15 -14.08
C ALA A 92 -1.81 25.98 -14.75
N LYS A 93 -2.64 25.04 -14.27
CA LYS A 93 -3.97 24.70 -14.82
C LYS A 93 -5.11 24.85 -13.82
N THR A 94 -4.81 25.29 -12.59
CA THR A 94 -5.78 25.38 -11.50
C THR A 94 -5.62 26.65 -10.68
N GLY A 95 -6.69 27.07 -10.01
CA GLY A 95 -6.71 28.23 -9.12
C GLY A 95 -7.22 29.49 -9.80
N THR A 96 -7.15 30.61 -9.08
CA THR A 96 -7.68 31.89 -9.55
C THR A 96 -6.54 32.80 -10.01
N LYS A 97 -6.88 33.91 -10.66
CA LYS A 97 -5.89 34.96 -11.00
C LYS A 97 -5.14 35.48 -9.78
N GLU A 98 -5.79 35.51 -8.62
CA GLU A 98 -5.27 36.12 -7.39
C GLU A 98 -4.58 35.11 -6.47
N HIS A 99 -4.99 33.84 -6.52
CA HIS A 99 -4.53 32.79 -5.62
C HIS A 99 -4.31 31.47 -6.36
N ASP A 100 -3.10 30.91 -6.22
CA ASP A 100 -2.82 29.53 -6.59
C ASP A 100 -3.49 28.55 -5.61
N LEU A 101 -3.68 27.29 -6.02
CA LEU A 101 -4.22 26.26 -5.13
C LEU A 101 -3.32 25.98 -3.91
N PHE A 102 -2.01 26.16 -4.06
CA PHE A 102 -1.02 25.84 -3.05
C PHE A 102 -0.20 27.07 -2.66
N VAL A 103 0.29 27.07 -1.43
CA VAL A 103 1.16 28.13 -0.91
C VAL A 103 2.51 28.09 -1.61
N GLU A 104 2.89 29.21 -2.23
CA GLU A 104 4.23 29.41 -2.76
C GLU A 104 5.25 29.43 -1.60
N LYS A 105 6.29 28.60 -1.71
CA LYS A 105 7.34 28.47 -0.69
C LYS A 105 8.58 29.30 -1.00
N GLY A 106 8.76 29.69 -2.25
CA GLY A 106 9.88 30.48 -2.73
C GLY A 106 10.11 30.28 -4.23
N TYR A 107 11.28 30.68 -4.71
CA TYR A 107 11.66 30.58 -6.12
C TYR A 107 12.92 29.74 -6.31
N GLU A 108 12.93 28.93 -7.36
CA GLU A 108 14.13 28.27 -7.89
C GLU A 108 15.08 29.29 -8.56
N ASP A 109 16.33 28.88 -8.83
CA ASP A 109 17.35 29.73 -9.48
C ASP A 109 16.91 30.30 -10.84
N ASN A 110 16.03 29.58 -11.54
CA ASN A 110 15.43 29.98 -12.81
C ASN A 110 14.22 30.93 -12.63
N LYS A 111 13.97 31.42 -11.41
CA LYS A 111 12.84 32.25 -10.99
C LYS A 111 11.46 31.59 -11.14
N GLN A 112 11.37 30.25 -11.13
CA GLN A 112 10.09 29.56 -11.06
C GLN A 112 9.67 29.34 -9.60
N PRO A 113 8.40 29.57 -9.22
CA PRO A 113 7.93 29.30 -7.86
C PRO A 113 7.98 27.80 -7.56
N TYR A 114 8.28 27.43 -6.32
CA TYR A 114 8.13 26.05 -5.84
C TYR A 114 7.10 25.99 -4.71
N PHE A 115 6.38 24.87 -4.66
CA PHE A 115 5.22 24.67 -3.77
C PHE A 115 5.42 23.52 -2.78
N VAL A 116 6.46 22.71 -2.99
CA VAL A 116 6.77 21.52 -2.20
C VAL A 116 7.91 21.84 -1.26
N GLU A 117 7.78 21.43 0.00
CA GLU A 117 8.86 21.48 0.98
C GLU A 117 9.25 20.08 1.43
N GLU A 118 10.55 19.87 1.63
CA GLU A 118 11.06 18.68 2.31
C GLU A 118 10.85 18.83 3.82
N LYS A 119 10.21 17.83 4.45
CA LYS A 119 10.10 17.75 5.90
C LYS A 119 11.24 16.88 6.43
N TYR A 120 12.29 17.50 6.96
CA TYR A 120 13.35 16.74 7.62
C TYR A 120 12.83 16.10 8.91
N GLU A 121 12.95 14.79 9.04
CA GLU A 121 12.99 14.19 10.38
C GLU A 121 14.31 14.63 11.03
N LEU A 122 14.24 15.49 12.05
CA LEU A 122 15.43 15.98 12.76
C LEU A 122 16.42 14.84 13.10
N TYR A 123 17.70 15.13 12.81
CA TYR A 123 18.93 14.35 12.97
C TYR A 123 19.31 14.03 14.43
N ASP A 124 18.36 13.80 15.33
CA ASP A 124 18.66 13.54 16.75
C ASP A 124 19.35 12.20 17.01
N LEU A 125 19.40 11.35 15.98
CA LEU A 125 20.27 10.18 15.92
C LEU A 125 21.18 10.30 14.70
N LYS A 126 22.20 11.18 14.77
CA LYS A 126 23.51 10.85 14.19
C LYS A 126 24.10 9.65 14.96
N VAL A 127 23.39 8.53 14.98
CA VAL A 127 24.05 7.24 15.13
C VAL A 127 24.85 7.11 13.85
N ILE A 128 26.17 7.12 14.03
CA ILE A 128 27.14 6.90 12.97
C ILE A 128 26.73 5.60 12.24
N GLY A 129 26.14 5.74 11.04
CA GLY A 129 25.92 4.61 10.13
C GLY A 129 24.49 4.11 9.91
N ASP A 130 23.42 4.86 10.23
CA ASP A 130 22.07 4.44 9.83
C ASP A 130 21.80 4.70 8.34
N ILE A 131 22.16 3.74 7.49
CA ILE A 131 21.96 3.77 6.03
C ILE A 131 20.45 3.80 5.67
N HIS A 132 19.56 3.45 6.61
CA HIS A 132 18.12 3.36 6.37
C HIS A 132 17.39 4.71 6.46
N SER A 133 17.90 5.68 7.24
CA SER A 133 17.31 7.03 7.28
C SER A 133 17.43 7.77 5.95
N ASP A 134 18.50 7.50 5.18
CA ASP A 134 18.82 8.18 3.92
C ASP A 134 17.90 7.82 2.74
N ARG A 135 17.03 6.84 2.94
CA ARG A 135 16.10 6.35 1.91
C ARG A 135 14.64 6.62 2.27
N ARG A 136 14.39 7.43 3.33
CA ARG A 136 13.07 7.86 3.77
C ARG A 136 12.84 9.29 3.31
N TYR A 137 11.76 9.48 2.55
CA TYR A 137 11.44 10.76 1.96
C TYR A 137 10.11 11.26 2.52
N ILE A 138 10.09 12.52 2.97
CA ILE A 138 8.88 13.19 3.43
C ILE A 138 8.80 14.57 2.78
N TYR A 139 7.72 14.79 2.05
CA TYR A 139 7.44 16.06 1.37
C TYR A 139 6.05 16.56 1.73
N ALA A 140 5.90 17.87 1.87
CA ALA A 140 4.63 18.50 2.18
C ALA A 140 4.28 19.59 1.16
N ILE A 141 2.97 19.74 0.93
CA ILE A 141 2.37 20.76 0.06
C ILE A 141 1.26 21.40 0.88
N ASP A 142 1.39 22.70 1.16
CA ASP A 142 0.39 23.45 1.92
C ASP A 142 -0.64 24.06 0.97
N VAL A 143 -1.92 23.95 1.34
CA VAL A 143 -3.04 24.51 0.58
C VAL A 143 -3.22 25.99 0.94
N ASP A 144 -3.43 26.84 -0.05
CA ASP A 144 -3.64 28.28 0.19
C ASP A 144 -4.98 28.50 0.91
N LYS A 145 -4.96 29.30 1.99
CA LYS A 145 -6.11 29.55 2.88
C LYS A 145 -7.30 30.20 2.19
N ASN A 146 -7.09 30.85 1.05
CA ASN A 146 -8.10 31.56 0.27
C ASN A 146 -8.77 30.67 -0.78
N THR A 147 -8.40 29.39 -0.86
CA THR A 147 -8.95 28.44 -1.84
C THR A 147 -10.05 27.57 -1.23
N TYR A 148 -10.94 27.04 -2.08
CA TYR A 148 -12.01 26.13 -1.63
C TYR A 148 -11.45 24.84 -1.00
N LEU A 149 -10.25 24.39 -1.42
CA LEU A 149 -9.60 23.19 -0.90
C LEU A 149 -9.26 23.32 0.59
N PHE A 150 -8.89 24.52 1.06
CA PHE A 150 -8.45 24.74 2.44
C PHE A 150 -9.52 24.34 3.48
N LYS A 151 -10.79 24.53 3.15
CA LYS A 151 -11.92 24.15 4.01
C LYS A 151 -12.00 22.63 4.23
N TYR A 152 -11.51 21.84 3.27
CA TYR A 152 -11.47 20.38 3.36
C TYR A 152 -10.12 19.88 3.92
N ILE A 153 -9.00 20.34 3.37
CA ILE A 153 -7.64 19.94 3.72
C ILE A 153 -6.69 21.15 3.80
N GLU A 154 -5.77 21.13 4.74
CA GLU A 154 -4.79 22.22 4.92
C GLU A 154 -3.43 21.86 4.30
N GLN A 155 -3.11 20.57 4.21
CA GLN A 155 -1.82 20.09 3.69
C GLN A 155 -1.94 18.68 3.11
N ILE A 156 -1.18 18.42 2.05
CA ILE A 156 -0.92 17.08 1.49
C ILE A 156 0.52 16.70 1.80
N GLN A 157 0.73 15.54 2.42
CA GLN A 157 2.06 15.02 2.76
C GLN A 157 2.32 13.68 2.08
N PHE A 158 3.43 13.58 1.35
CA PHE A 158 3.93 12.33 0.79
C PHE A 158 5.01 11.77 1.69
N SER A 159 4.91 10.49 2.08
CA SER A 159 5.90 9.82 2.91
C SER A 159 6.18 8.44 2.35
N PHE A 160 7.42 8.16 1.96
CA PHE A 160 7.77 6.88 1.35
C PHE A 160 9.23 6.48 1.56
N TYR A 161 9.51 5.20 1.36
CA TYR A 161 10.82 4.60 1.55
C TYR A 161 11.16 3.60 0.45
N LEU A 162 12.44 3.56 0.06
CA LEU A 162 12.99 2.53 -0.82
C LEU A 162 13.35 1.27 -0.02
N ASP A 163 12.47 0.27 -0.09
CA ASP A 163 12.63 -1.02 0.56
C ASP A 163 13.54 -1.96 -0.24
N GLU A 164 14.81 -1.98 0.14
CA GLU A 164 15.80 -2.83 -0.50
C GLU A 164 15.54 -4.33 -0.32
N ASN A 165 14.94 -4.73 0.81
CA ASN A 165 14.71 -6.14 1.12
C ASN A 165 13.61 -6.72 0.23
N ASN A 166 12.54 -5.94 0.05
CA ASN A 166 11.41 -6.35 -0.78
C ASN A 166 11.51 -5.86 -2.24
N LYS A 167 12.53 -5.05 -2.58
CA LYS A 167 12.76 -4.46 -3.91
C LYS A 167 11.55 -3.64 -4.40
N MET A 168 10.95 -2.89 -3.48
CA MET A 168 9.79 -2.04 -3.74
C MET A 168 9.97 -0.67 -3.08
N LEU A 169 9.06 0.26 -3.39
CA LEU A 169 8.91 1.51 -2.66
C LEU A 169 7.56 1.43 -1.97
N SER A 170 7.55 1.68 -0.67
CA SER A 170 6.34 1.66 0.14
C SER A 170 6.14 3.05 0.75
N GLY A 171 4.92 3.55 0.70
CA GLY A 171 4.63 4.88 1.18
C GLY A 171 3.15 5.12 1.46
N ALA A 172 2.83 6.36 1.78
CA ALA A 172 1.47 6.84 1.89
C ALA A 172 1.38 8.33 1.57
N VAL A 173 0.18 8.74 1.14
CA VAL A 173 -0.21 10.14 1.02
C VAL A 173 -1.12 10.49 2.18
N SER A 174 -0.79 11.51 2.96
CA SER A 174 -1.60 12.00 4.08
C SER A 174 -2.30 13.31 3.72
N TRP A 175 -3.61 13.38 3.93
CA TRP A 175 -4.40 14.61 3.82
C TRP A 175 -4.69 15.15 5.21
N ASN A 176 -4.04 16.27 5.55
CA ASN A 176 -4.01 16.81 6.90
C ASN A 176 -4.99 17.97 7.04
N TRP A 177 -5.69 18.02 8.18
CA TRP A 177 -6.56 19.14 8.56
C TRP A 177 -6.54 19.36 10.08
N GLY A 178 -6.75 20.61 10.51
CA GLY A 178 -6.87 20.99 11.90
C GLY A 178 -5.53 21.27 12.58
N ASN A 179 -4.50 21.67 11.82
CA ASN A 179 -3.19 21.95 12.38
C ASN A 179 -3.18 23.20 13.28
N ASP A 180 -4.04 24.18 12.97
CA ASP A 180 -4.10 25.50 13.61
C ASP A 180 -5.46 25.86 14.23
N SER A 181 -6.45 24.95 14.24
CA SER A 181 -7.82 25.27 14.68
C SER A 181 -8.04 24.94 16.17
N LYS A 182 -8.56 25.92 16.92
CA LYS A 182 -9.34 25.63 18.13
C LYS A 182 -10.74 25.23 17.67
N SER A 183 -11.29 24.16 18.21
CA SER A 183 -12.60 23.65 17.77
C SER A 183 -13.54 23.57 18.95
N ASP A 184 -14.79 24.02 18.75
CA ASP A 184 -15.84 23.71 19.70
C ASP A 184 -16.22 22.22 19.59
N LYS A 185 -16.79 21.66 20.67
CA LYS A 185 -17.22 20.27 20.76
C LYS A 185 -18.15 19.85 19.62
N TYR A 186 -19.09 20.71 19.24
CA TYR A 186 -20.01 20.43 18.15
C TYR A 186 -19.32 20.39 16.78
N ASP A 187 -18.33 21.25 16.55
CA ASP A 187 -17.51 21.22 15.33
C ASP A 187 -16.71 19.92 15.23
N ILE A 188 -16.22 19.40 16.37
CA ILE A 188 -15.50 18.12 16.44
C ILE A 188 -16.44 16.96 16.09
N PHE A 189 -17.66 16.93 16.63
CA PHE A 189 -18.64 15.90 16.25
C PHE A 189 -19.03 15.97 14.78
N GLU A 190 -19.29 17.18 14.27
CA GLU A 190 -19.59 17.42 12.86
C GLU A 190 -18.44 16.90 11.98
N ARG A 191 -17.19 17.20 12.33
CA ARG A 191 -16.01 16.76 11.58
C ARG A 191 -15.83 15.25 11.58
N ILE A 192 -15.97 14.59 12.74
CA ILE A 192 -15.90 13.13 12.83
C ILE A 192 -16.99 12.50 11.95
N TYR A 193 -18.21 13.02 12.04
CA TYR A 193 -19.34 12.56 11.24
C TYR A 193 -19.10 12.70 9.73
N LEU A 194 -18.64 13.88 9.29
CA LEU A 194 -18.34 14.13 7.89
C LEU A 194 -17.21 13.24 7.37
N ASN A 195 -16.15 13.02 8.15
CA ASN A 195 -15.08 12.09 7.80
C ASN A 195 -15.62 10.65 7.65
N SER A 196 -16.48 10.19 8.57
CA SER A 196 -17.17 8.89 8.44
C SER A 196 -18.07 8.82 7.21
N LEU A 197 -18.73 9.92 6.84
CA LEU A 197 -19.58 9.97 5.64
C LEU A 197 -18.73 9.89 4.36
N VAL A 198 -17.61 10.63 4.30
CA VAL A 198 -16.64 10.54 3.19
C VAL A 198 -16.04 9.14 3.10
N ARG A 199 -15.70 8.52 4.24
CA ARG A 199 -15.25 7.13 4.30
C ARG A 199 -16.27 6.15 3.74
N CYS A 200 -17.53 6.31 4.13
CA CYS A 200 -18.65 5.52 3.60
C CYS A 200 -18.79 5.73 2.09
N PHE A 201 -18.64 6.96 1.60
CA PHE A 201 -18.69 7.28 0.17
C PHE A 201 -17.54 6.58 -0.60
N PHE A 202 -16.29 6.68 -0.13
CA PHE A 202 -15.17 5.96 -0.74
C PHE A 202 -15.38 4.45 -0.78
N SER A 203 -15.81 3.87 0.34
CA SER A 203 -15.99 2.41 0.46
C SER A 203 -17.10 1.87 -0.45
N LYS A 204 -18.12 2.69 -0.75
CA LYS A 204 -19.27 2.28 -1.57
C LYS A 204 -19.11 2.59 -3.05
N GLU A 205 -18.64 3.80 -3.38
CA GLU A 205 -18.78 4.38 -4.71
C GLU A 205 -17.47 4.42 -5.50
N LEU A 206 -16.32 4.56 -4.82
CA LEU A 206 -14.99 4.67 -5.45
C LEU A 206 -14.14 3.42 -5.26
N ARG A 207 -14.77 2.26 -5.05
CA ARG A 207 -14.11 0.96 -4.79
C ARG A 207 -12.85 0.80 -5.66
N ASN A 208 -11.72 0.59 -4.99
CA ASN A 208 -10.36 0.61 -5.55
C ASN A 208 -9.96 1.95 -6.18
N ILE A 209 -9.33 2.80 -5.37
CA ILE A 209 -8.82 4.09 -5.81
C ILE A 209 -7.59 3.85 -6.70
N SER A 210 -7.73 4.05 -8.01
CA SER A 210 -6.59 4.06 -8.95
C SER A 210 -6.72 5.24 -9.91
N LEU A 211 -5.61 5.71 -10.48
CA LEU A 211 -5.68 6.78 -11.47
C LEU A 211 -6.49 6.34 -12.68
N ASN A 212 -6.36 5.09 -13.11
CA ASN A 212 -7.12 4.56 -14.24
C ASN A 212 -8.61 4.44 -13.94
N ASN A 213 -9.00 4.00 -12.73
CA ASN A 213 -10.40 3.96 -12.33
C ASN A 213 -11.00 5.36 -12.27
N ILE A 214 -10.27 6.31 -11.70
CA ILE A 214 -10.71 7.71 -11.67
C ILE A 214 -10.80 8.25 -13.10
N LEU A 215 -9.76 8.13 -13.93
CA LEU A 215 -9.75 8.58 -15.33
C LEU A 215 -10.82 7.90 -16.20
N ALA A 216 -11.19 6.65 -15.91
CA ALA A 216 -12.28 5.94 -16.60
C ALA A 216 -13.66 6.58 -16.33
N LEU A 217 -13.87 7.21 -15.17
CA LEU A 217 -15.08 8.00 -14.87
C LEU A 217 -15.27 9.18 -15.85
N PHE A 218 -14.22 9.56 -16.57
CA PHE A 218 -14.19 10.68 -17.53
C PHE A 218 -14.24 10.23 -19.00
N GLY A 219 -14.48 8.94 -19.27
CA GLY A 219 -14.64 8.42 -20.64
C GLY A 219 -15.75 9.14 -21.41
N ASP A 220 -16.87 9.42 -20.72
CA ASP A 220 -18.09 9.96 -21.33
C ASP A 220 -18.10 11.49 -21.47
N VAL A 221 -17.25 12.23 -20.75
CA VAL A 221 -17.15 13.70 -20.86
C VAL A 221 -16.65 14.13 -22.26
N ILE A 222 -16.11 13.18 -23.05
CA ILE A 222 -15.60 13.43 -24.41
C ILE A 222 -16.12 12.41 -25.45
N ASN A 223 -16.53 11.18 -25.06
CA ASN A 223 -17.04 10.16 -26.00
C ASN A 223 -18.44 9.65 -25.60
N ASN A 224 -19.46 9.97 -26.40
CA ASN A 224 -20.87 9.60 -26.21
C ASN A 224 -21.22 8.08 -26.23
N ASN A 225 -20.27 7.15 -26.09
CA ASN A 225 -20.49 5.73 -26.43
C ASN A 225 -19.90 4.67 -25.48
N SER A 226 -19.47 4.98 -24.26
CA SER A 226 -19.04 3.93 -23.32
C SER A 226 -20.09 3.62 -22.25
N LYS A 227 -20.63 2.40 -22.26
CA LYS A 227 -21.45 1.83 -21.17
C LYS A 227 -20.56 1.49 -19.97
N SER A 228 -19.99 2.49 -19.31
CA SER A 228 -19.43 2.31 -17.96
C SER A 228 -20.51 2.67 -16.93
N ASP A 229 -20.69 1.86 -15.89
CA ASP A 229 -21.74 2.06 -14.89
C ASP A 229 -21.45 3.20 -13.90
N ILE A 230 -20.29 3.87 -14.00
CA ILE A 230 -19.82 4.91 -13.08
C ILE A 230 -19.45 6.16 -13.89
N ASN A 231 -20.27 7.21 -13.76
CA ASN A 231 -20.11 8.53 -14.38
C ASN A 231 -19.99 9.58 -13.24
N VAL A 232 -19.16 10.61 -13.41
CA VAL A 232 -19.01 11.72 -12.45
C VAL A 232 -20.36 12.34 -12.08
N ASP A 233 -21.27 12.55 -13.02
CA ASP A 233 -22.61 13.08 -12.74
C ASP A 233 -23.42 12.14 -11.84
N LYS A 234 -23.31 10.84 -12.08
CA LYS A 234 -23.97 9.80 -11.27
C LYS A 234 -23.36 9.74 -9.87
N LEU A 235 -22.05 9.89 -9.74
CA LEU A 235 -21.36 9.99 -8.45
C LEU A 235 -21.76 11.26 -7.69
N PHE A 236 -21.84 12.39 -8.39
CA PHE A 236 -22.29 13.66 -7.82
C PHE A 236 -23.74 13.57 -7.34
N MET A 237 -24.65 12.95 -8.12
CA MET A 237 -26.03 12.73 -7.70
C MET A 237 -26.11 11.85 -6.44
N LYS A 238 -25.32 10.77 -6.39
CA LYS A 238 -25.26 9.88 -5.21
C LYS A 238 -24.69 10.59 -3.98
N TRP A 239 -23.62 11.37 -4.15
CA TRP A 239 -23.07 12.20 -3.07
C TRP A 239 -24.11 13.22 -2.59
N SER A 240 -24.72 13.96 -3.52
CA SER A 240 -25.73 14.98 -3.23
C SER A 240 -26.91 14.38 -2.47
N GLN A 241 -27.40 13.22 -2.89
CA GLN A 241 -28.47 12.53 -2.16
C GLN A 241 -28.02 12.09 -0.76
N LEU A 242 -26.81 11.50 -0.65
CA LEU A 242 -26.27 11.04 0.63
C LEU A 242 -26.08 12.20 1.63
N ILE A 243 -25.42 13.29 1.23
CA ILE A 243 -25.16 14.44 2.09
C ILE A 243 -26.46 15.19 2.42
N GLN A 244 -27.40 15.28 1.47
CA GLN A 244 -28.70 15.88 1.71
C GLN A 244 -29.49 15.11 2.76
N ASP A 245 -29.62 13.79 2.60
CA ASP A 245 -30.44 12.94 3.46
C ASP A 245 -29.84 12.76 4.86
N LYS A 246 -28.51 12.62 4.93
CA LYS A 246 -27.81 12.28 6.17
C LYS A 246 -27.34 13.50 6.95
N PHE A 247 -27.11 14.63 6.30
CA PHE A 247 -26.51 15.80 6.95
C PHE A 247 -27.31 17.09 6.77
N LEU A 248 -27.72 17.47 5.56
CA LEU A 248 -28.27 18.82 5.32
C LEU A 248 -29.75 18.98 5.69
N ASN A 249 -30.61 18.00 5.37
CA ASN A 249 -32.07 18.10 5.56
C ASN A 249 -32.49 18.38 7.02
N ASN A 250 -31.63 18.08 7.98
CA ASN A 250 -31.94 18.17 9.40
C ASN A 250 -31.19 19.31 10.11
N ASN A 251 -30.51 20.18 9.35
CA ASN A 251 -29.72 21.30 9.86
C ASN A 251 -30.13 22.62 9.20
N SER A 252 -30.18 23.70 9.99
CA SER A 252 -30.46 25.05 9.48
C SER A 252 -29.19 25.74 8.99
N PHE A 253 -28.68 25.33 7.82
CA PHE A 253 -27.51 25.95 7.20
C PHE A 253 -27.88 27.12 6.28
N SER A 254 -26.94 28.04 6.06
CA SER A 254 -27.08 29.06 5.00
C SER A 254 -27.01 28.41 3.62
N LYS A 255 -27.56 29.06 2.59
CA LYS A 255 -27.48 28.56 1.19
C LYS A 255 -26.04 28.31 0.75
N GLU A 256 -25.13 29.20 1.13
CA GLU A 256 -23.70 29.08 0.86
C GLU A 256 -23.10 27.85 1.52
N LYS A 257 -23.39 27.63 2.81
CA LYS A 257 -22.91 26.46 3.55
C LYS A 257 -23.50 25.15 3.00
N MET A 258 -24.76 25.13 2.57
CA MET A 258 -25.34 23.98 1.85
C MET A 258 -24.62 23.71 0.52
N SER A 259 -24.38 24.77 -0.28
CA SER A 259 -23.65 24.65 -1.55
C SER A 259 -22.25 24.09 -1.35
N TRP A 260 -21.57 24.48 -0.26
CA TRP A 260 -20.26 23.94 0.07
C TRP A 260 -20.28 22.43 0.28
N TYR A 261 -21.16 21.91 1.15
CA TYR A 261 -21.21 20.46 1.42
C TYR A 261 -21.65 19.64 0.22
N THR A 262 -22.60 20.15 -0.58
CA THR A 262 -23.14 19.42 -1.73
C THR A 262 -22.17 19.45 -2.91
N ASN A 263 -21.61 20.62 -3.23
CA ASN A 263 -20.84 20.83 -4.46
C ASN A 263 -19.33 20.89 -4.17
N GLU A 264 -18.88 21.91 -3.43
CA GLU A 264 -17.45 22.18 -3.26
C GLU A 264 -16.71 21.02 -2.58
N LEU A 265 -17.31 20.40 -1.56
CA LEU A 265 -16.71 19.26 -0.86
C LEU A 265 -16.55 18.04 -1.77
N PHE A 266 -17.54 17.75 -2.62
CA PHE A 266 -17.45 16.66 -3.59
C PHE A 266 -16.25 16.84 -4.53
N TYR A 267 -16.14 18.02 -5.15
CA TYR A 267 -15.04 18.31 -6.07
C TYR A 267 -13.70 18.40 -5.34
N SER A 268 -13.66 18.94 -4.11
CA SER A 268 -12.46 18.97 -3.28
C SER A 268 -11.92 17.56 -3.02
N ILE A 269 -12.79 16.61 -2.66
CA ILE A 269 -12.40 15.21 -2.44
C ILE A 269 -11.76 14.63 -3.69
N LEU A 270 -12.38 14.82 -4.86
CA LEU A 270 -11.88 14.27 -6.12
C LEU A 270 -10.60 14.95 -6.61
N ILE A 271 -10.48 16.28 -6.47
CA ILE A 271 -9.30 17.04 -6.87
C ILE A 271 -8.08 16.61 -6.05
N VAL A 272 -8.22 16.53 -4.72
CA VAL A 272 -7.13 16.07 -3.84
C VAL A 272 -6.71 14.64 -4.17
N LEU A 273 -7.68 13.78 -4.51
CA LEU A 273 -7.42 12.42 -4.95
C LEU A 273 -6.66 12.37 -6.28
N MET A 274 -7.07 13.17 -7.27
CA MET A 274 -6.38 13.30 -8.55
C MET A 274 -4.95 13.84 -8.40
N ILE A 275 -4.73 14.84 -7.55
CA ILE A 275 -3.39 15.36 -7.22
C ILE A 275 -2.52 14.24 -6.61
N SER A 276 -3.07 13.52 -5.63
CA SER A 276 -2.37 12.43 -4.93
C SER A 276 -1.92 11.34 -5.91
N LEU A 277 -2.81 10.94 -6.82
CA LEU A 277 -2.55 9.90 -7.82
C LEU A 277 -1.61 10.38 -8.94
N ALA A 278 -1.68 11.64 -9.34
CA ALA A 278 -0.77 12.22 -10.32
C ALA A 278 0.68 12.19 -9.84
N VAL A 279 0.92 12.58 -8.58
CA VAL A 279 2.24 12.51 -7.96
C VAL A 279 2.70 11.05 -7.85
N TYR A 280 1.82 10.14 -7.43
CA TYR A 280 2.14 8.72 -7.36
C TYR A 280 2.56 8.14 -8.72
N GLU A 281 1.85 8.45 -9.82
CA GLU A 281 2.23 7.96 -11.14
C GLU A 281 3.56 8.55 -11.64
N GLU A 282 3.86 9.81 -11.35
CA GLU A 282 5.19 10.38 -11.66
C GLU A 282 6.31 9.69 -10.88
N LEU A 283 6.10 9.38 -9.60
CA LEU A 283 7.04 8.58 -8.81
C LEU A 283 7.20 7.18 -9.43
N LYS A 284 6.11 6.49 -9.76
CA LYS A 284 6.10 5.16 -10.39
C LYS A 284 6.87 5.15 -11.71
N ILE A 285 6.59 6.11 -12.60
CA ILE A 285 7.30 6.27 -13.87
C ILE A 285 8.79 6.46 -13.64
N TYR A 286 9.17 7.34 -12.70
CA TYR A 286 10.57 7.61 -12.40
C TYR A 286 11.31 6.40 -11.83
N PHE A 287 10.75 5.76 -10.81
CA PHE A 287 11.40 4.64 -10.11
C PHE A 287 11.46 3.34 -10.93
N ARG A 288 10.54 3.15 -11.88
CA ARG A 288 10.57 2.01 -12.82
C ARG A 288 11.37 2.28 -14.10
N HIS A 289 11.77 3.53 -14.36
CA HIS A 289 12.45 3.88 -15.61
C HIS A 289 13.79 3.15 -15.72
N SER A 290 14.12 2.62 -16.90
CA SER A 290 15.39 1.88 -17.12
C SER A 290 16.63 2.78 -17.04
N GLU A 291 16.47 4.08 -17.32
CA GLU A 291 17.53 5.10 -17.35
C GLU A 291 17.06 6.37 -16.58
N PRO A 292 16.92 6.32 -15.25
CA PRO A 292 16.36 7.41 -14.45
C PRO A 292 17.20 8.70 -14.51
N GLU A 293 18.48 8.60 -14.86
CA GLU A 293 19.40 9.74 -14.97
C GLU A 293 18.94 10.76 -16.04
N ILE A 294 18.20 10.30 -17.06
CA ILE A 294 17.65 11.14 -18.13
C ILE A 294 16.62 12.14 -17.59
N TYR A 295 15.97 11.85 -16.46
CA TYR A 295 15.00 12.76 -15.88
C TYR A 295 15.67 13.98 -15.28
N ILE A 296 16.89 13.88 -14.75
CA ILE A 296 17.55 14.96 -13.98
C ILE A 296 17.65 16.26 -14.80
N PRO A 297 18.10 16.26 -16.07
CA PRO A 297 18.07 17.47 -16.91
C PRO A 297 16.65 17.95 -17.25
N LEU A 298 15.67 17.03 -17.36
CA LEU A 298 14.28 17.37 -17.68
C LEU A 298 13.58 18.05 -16.51
N LEU A 299 13.95 17.71 -15.27
CA LEU A 299 13.40 18.30 -14.05
C LEU A 299 13.74 19.79 -13.92
N LYS A 300 14.87 20.22 -14.48
CA LYS A 300 15.33 21.62 -14.45
C LYS A 300 14.76 22.49 -15.58
N ARG A 301 13.94 21.93 -16.48
CA ARG A 301 13.34 22.69 -17.57
C ARG A 301 12.23 23.59 -17.05
N VAL A 302 12.25 24.85 -17.50
CA VAL A 302 11.20 25.83 -17.27
C VAL A 302 9.88 25.29 -17.79
N ILE A 303 8.90 25.16 -16.90
CA ILE A 303 7.52 24.80 -17.25
C ILE A 303 6.76 26.07 -17.66
N THR A 304 5.95 26.00 -18.70
CA THR A 304 5.17 27.14 -19.21
C THR A 304 4.29 27.73 -18.11
N ILE A 305 4.27 29.06 -18.06
CA ILE A 305 3.59 29.89 -17.05
C ILE A 305 2.06 29.72 -17.15
N LYS A 306 1.40 29.83 -15.98
CA LYS A 306 -0.04 29.83 -15.74
C LYS A 306 -0.81 30.62 -16.81
N GLU A 307 -1.86 30.01 -17.36
CA GLU A 307 -2.88 30.75 -18.11
C GLU A 307 -3.69 31.57 -17.09
N ASP A 308 -3.86 32.86 -17.34
CA ASP A 308 -4.49 33.82 -16.41
C ASP A 308 -6.02 33.57 -16.33
N LEU A 309 -6.40 32.45 -15.71
CA LEU A 309 -7.75 31.91 -15.66
C LEU A 309 -8.40 32.22 -14.31
N GLN A 310 -9.69 32.55 -14.35
CA GLN A 310 -10.51 32.65 -13.14
C GLN A 310 -11.29 31.34 -13.03
N GLN A 311 -10.72 30.36 -12.34
CA GLN A 311 -11.27 29.01 -12.23
C GLN A 311 -11.98 28.81 -10.90
N ASP A 312 -13.05 28.03 -10.91
CA ASP A 312 -13.74 27.54 -9.72
C ASP A 312 -13.42 26.05 -9.50
N TYR A 313 -14.01 25.44 -8.47
CA TYR A 313 -13.79 24.04 -8.14
C TYR A 313 -14.17 23.07 -9.28
N LEU A 314 -15.14 23.42 -10.14
CA LEU A 314 -15.58 22.57 -11.24
C LEU A 314 -14.61 22.68 -12.41
N GLU A 315 -14.18 23.90 -12.73
CA GLU A 315 -13.21 24.14 -13.79
C GLU A 315 -11.84 23.55 -13.44
N ASP A 316 -11.38 23.71 -12.19
CA ASP A 316 -10.14 23.08 -11.69
C ASP A 316 -10.21 21.56 -11.83
N PHE A 317 -11.34 20.96 -11.45
CA PHE A 317 -11.57 19.53 -11.60
C PHE A 317 -11.46 19.09 -13.06
N ASN A 318 -12.11 19.81 -13.98
CA ASN A 318 -12.11 19.50 -15.41
C ASN A 318 -10.71 19.65 -16.03
N GLN A 319 -10.00 20.74 -15.72
CA GLN A 319 -8.66 20.99 -16.25
C GLN A 319 -7.63 19.99 -15.72
N LEU A 320 -7.73 19.62 -14.43
CA LEU A 320 -6.92 18.57 -13.87
C LEU A 320 -7.22 17.22 -14.55
N ALA A 321 -8.48 16.86 -14.75
CA ALA A 321 -8.85 15.64 -15.46
C ALA A 321 -8.28 15.60 -16.89
N ILE A 322 -8.36 16.71 -17.64
CA ILE A 322 -7.78 16.84 -18.99
C ILE A 322 -6.26 16.69 -18.94
N LEU A 323 -5.60 17.37 -18.00
CA LEU A 323 -4.15 17.29 -17.81
C LEU A 323 -3.70 15.85 -17.55
N LEU A 324 -4.35 15.15 -16.62
CA LEU A 324 -4.01 13.78 -16.24
C LEU A 324 -4.31 12.80 -17.37
N LYS A 325 -5.43 12.95 -18.08
CA LYS A 325 -5.75 12.15 -19.25
C LYS A 325 -4.71 12.30 -20.35
N ASN A 326 -4.28 13.52 -20.65
CA ASN A 326 -3.28 13.77 -21.69
C ASN A 326 -1.89 13.24 -21.32
N ASN A 327 -1.53 13.27 -20.03
CA ASN A 327 -0.21 12.86 -19.55
C ASN A 327 -0.07 11.35 -19.30
N TYR A 328 -1.13 10.70 -18.79
CA TYR A 328 -1.05 9.31 -18.31
C TYR A 328 -1.99 8.37 -19.04
N PHE A 329 -3.10 8.87 -19.57
CA PHE A 329 -4.03 8.06 -20.36
C PHE A 329 -3.61 8.02 -21.82
N HIS A 330 -2.45 7.43 -22.06
CA HIS A 330 -2.18 6.87 -23.37
C HIS A 330 -3.02 5.60 -23.44
N TRP A 331 -3.84 5.44 -24.48
CA TRP A 331 -4.35 4.12 -24.85
C TRP A 331 -3.11 3.24 -25.06
N GLY A 332 -2.66 2.59 -23.99
CA GLY A 332 -1.52 1.71 -24.01
C GLY A 332 -1.77 0.69 -25.10
N LYS A 333 -0.71 0.29 -25.79
CA LYS A 333 -0.73 -0.80 -26.76
C LYS A 333 -1.10 -2.11 -26.05
N ILE A 334 -2.35 -2.25 -25.60
CA ILE A 334 -3.05 -3.51 -25.71
C ILE A 334 -2.73 -3.97 -27.13
N LYS A 335 -2.16 -5.16 -27.29
CA LYS A 335 -2.01 -5.76 -28.62
C LYS A 335 -3.43 -6.08 -29.08
N TRP A 336 -4.20 -5.08 -29.50
CA TRP A 336 -5.56 -5.16 -30.02
C TRP A 336 -5.66 -6.21 -31.14
N LYS A 337 -4.53 -6.51 -31.79
CA LYS A 337 -4.38 -7.63 -32.73
C LYS A 337 -4.62 -9.04 -32.14
N LYS A 338 -4.78 -9.21 -30.83
CA LYS A 338 -5.03 -10.51 -30.17
C LYS A 338 -6.39 -10.62 -29.47
N ILE A 339 -7.14 -9.55 -29.39
CA ILE A 339 -8.46 -9.52 -28.74
C ILE A 339 -9.49 -9.71 -29.84
N MET A 340 -10.19 -10.84 -29.83
CA MET A 340 -11.14 -11.20 -30.88
C MET A 340 -12.57 -10.77 -30.56
N ASP A 341 -12.89 -10.50 -29.28
CA ASP A 341 -14.22 -10.08 -28.84
C ASP A 341 -14.21 -9.07 -27.68
N ALA A 342 -15.39 -8.53 -27.37
CA ALA A 342 -15.58 -7.49 -26.36
C ALA A 342 -15.34 -8.00 -24.93
N ASP A 343 -15.58 -9.29 -24.68
CA ASP A 343 -15.35 -9.90 -23.37
C ASP A 343 -13.85 -10.10 -23.10
N GLU A 344 -13.04 -10.42 -24.11
CA GLU A 344 -11.57 -10.42 -24.02
C GLU A 344 -11.01 -9.00 -23.83
N ALA A 345 -11.64 -7.97 -24.40
CA ALA A 345 -11.29 -6.57 -24.16
C ALA A 345 -11.59 -6.15 -22.72
N ILE A 346 -12.77 -6.51 -22.22
CA ILE A 346 -13.20 -6.26 -20.84
C ILE A 346 -12.31 -7.04 -19.87
N ASN A 347 -11.99 -8.31 -20.14
CA ASN A 347 -11.09 -9.10 -19.30
C ASN A 347 -9.64 -8.59 -19.33
N ALA A 348 -9.16 -8.05 -20.46
CA ALA A 348 -7.84 -7.44 -20.52
C ALA A 348 -7.78 -6.10 -19.76
N LEU A 349 -8.87 -5.33 -19.76
CA LEU A 349 -9.02 -4.12 -18.95
C LEU A 349 -9.14 -4.45 -17.46
N ILE A 350 -9.94 -5.47 -17.10
CA ILE A 350 -10.06 -5.98 -15.73
C ILE A 350 -8.73 -6.55 -15.24
N GLN A 351 -8.00 -7.32 -16.04
CA GLN A 351 -6.68 -7.84 -15.67
C GLN A 351 -5.63 -6.73 -15.51
N PHE A 352 -5.65 -5.73 -16.39
CA PHE A 352 -4.77 -4.57 -16.26
C PHE A 352 -5.08 -3.77 -14.98
N ASP A 353 -6.35 -3.70 -14.58
CA ASP A 353 -6.80 -3.04 -13.36
C ASP A 353 -6.54 -3.88 -12.09
N GLU A 354 -6.68 -5.22 -12.16
CA GLU A 354 -6.44 -6.17 -11.04
C GLU A 354 -4.98 -6.15 -10.53
N ASP A 355 -3.99 -5.93 -11.40
CA ASP A 355 -2.58 -5.82 -11.00
C ASP A 355 -2.24 -4.43 -10.39
N GLU A 356 -3.02 -3.38 -10.66
CA GLU A 356 -2.83 -2.02 -10.09
C GLU A 356 -3.63 -1.75 -8.79
N ASN A 357 -4.65 -2.57 -8.50
CA ASN A 357 -5.76 -2.27 -7.57
C ASN A 357 -5.46 -2.26 -6.05
N ARG A 358 -4.20 -2.40 -5.61
CA ARG A 358 -3.87 -2.47 -4.16
C ARG A 358 -3.32 -1.17 -3.58
N SER A 359 -2.62 -0.37 -4.38
CA SER A 359 -2.22 0.98 -3.98
C SER A 359 -3.47 1.84 -3.82
N PHE A 360 -3.51 2.70 -2.79
CA PHE A 360 -4.67 3.53 -2.40
C PHE A 360 -5.95 2.73 -2.06
N GLY A 361 -5.90 1.40 -1.95
CA GLY A 361 -7.09 0.54 -1.84
C GLY A 361 -7.95 0.74 -0.59
N VAL A 362 -7.35 1.02 0.57
CA VAL A 362 -8.07 1.27 1.83
C VAL A 362 -7.55 2.54 2.50
N PRO A 363 -8.32 3.65 2.46
CA PRO A 363 -8.01 4.85 3.24
C PRO A 363 -8.03 4.54 4.74
N MET A 364 -6.99 4.99 5.43
CA MET A 364 -6.88 4.91 6.88
C MET A 364 -7.17 6.28 7.49
N TRP A 365 -7.84 6.31 8.63
CA TRP A 365 -8.21 7.56 9.30
C TRP A 365 -7.48 7.68 10.62
N ASN A 366 -6.75 8.77 10.79
CA ASN A 366 -5.96 9.02 11.97
C ASN A 366 -6.42 10.32 12.63
N TYR A 367 -6.67 10.24 13.93
CA TYR A 367 -7.18 11.36 14.72
C TYR A 367 -6.19 11.71 15.83
N GLU A 368 -6.01 13.00 16.06
CA GLU A 368 -5.20 13.51 17.15
C GLU A 368 -6.04 14.48 17.98
N ILE A 369 -6.35 14.10 19.22
CA ILE A 369 -7.14 14.89 20.15
C ILE A 369 -6.19 15.55 21.13
N ILE A 370 -6.18 16.88 21.11
CA ILE A 370 -5.41 17.68 22.08
C ILE A 370 -6.37 18.09 23.19
N ARG A 371 -6.15 17.59 24.40
CA ARG A 371 -6.98 17.93 25.56
C ARG A 371 -6.43 19.13 26.32
N ASN A 372 -7.33 19.94 26.84
CA ASN A 372 -7.04 21.08 27.70
C ASN A 372 -6.87 20.62 29.15
N SER A 373 -5.93 19.71 29.39
CA SER A 373 -5.58 19.18 30.70
C SER A 373 -4.07 19.13 30.83
N ASP A 374 -3.57 19.56 31.99
CA ASP A 374 -2.17 19.44 32.38
C ASP A 374 -1.93 18.20 33.26
N ILE A 375 -2.98 17.42 33.58
CA ILE A 375 -2.87 16.20 34.38
C ILE A 375 -2.21 15.11 33.53
N PRO A 376 -1.15 14.45 33.99
CA PRO A 376 -0.54 13.33 33.27
C PRO A 376 -1.49 12.12 33.15
N PHE A 377 -1.41 11.41 32.03
CA PHE A 377 -2.25 10.22 31.81
C PHE A 377 -1.95 9.06 32.76
N LEU A 378 -0.74 8.97 33.32
CA LEU A 378 -0.40 7.96 34.32
C LEU A 378 -0.94 8.28 35.72
N ASP A 379 -1.19 9.57 35.99
CA ASP A 379 -1.75 10.05 37.26
C ASP A 379 -3.28 10.09 37.22
N GLU A 380 -3.87 10.12 36.03
CA GLU A 380 -5.27 9.76 35.84
C GLU A 380 -5.41 8.26 36.03
N ASP A 381 -5.99 7.83 37.17
CA ASP A 381 -6.44 6.45 37.40
C ASP A 381 -6.92 5.80 36.09
N SER A 382 -6.75 4.48 35.95
CA SER A 382 -7.22 3.64 34.81
C SER A 382 -8.67 3.88 34.34
N ASN A 383 -9.42 4.67 35.10
CA ASN A 383 -10.80 5.09 34.96
C ASN A 383 -11.02 6.36 34.10
N LEU A 384 -10.04 6.91 33.37
CA LEU A 384 -10.21 8.08 32.48
C LEU A 384 -11.51 8.02 31.66
N PHE A 385 -11.75 6.90 30.97
CA PHE A 385 -12.93 6.69 30.12
C PHE A 385 -14.23 6.46 30.91
N SER A 386 -14.14 6.01 32.16
CA SER A 386 -15.33 5.87 33.03
C SER A 386 -15.72 7.19 33.70
N LYS A 387 -14.76 8.10 33.92
CA LYS A 387 -14.98 9.38 34.62
C LYS A 387 -15.27 10.53 33.66
N ASN A 388 -14.83 10.46 32.39
CA ASN A 388 -15.00 11.53 31.41
C ASN A 388 -15.91 11.09 30.27
N ARG A 389 -17.18 11.53 30.30
CA ARG A 389 -18.16 11.20 29.25
C ARG A 389 -17.75 11.68 27.86
N GLU A 390 -17.16 12.87 27.79
CA GLU A 390 -16.86 13.49 26.51
C GLU A 390 -15.75 12.75 25.76
N ILE A 391 -14.64 12.48 26.45
CA ILE A 391 -13.53 11.72 25.84
C ILE A 391 -13.99 10.34 25.40
N THR A 392 -14.88 9.71 26.16
CA THR A 392 -15.42 8.39 25.85
C THR A 392 -16.31 8.40 24.63
N ILE A 393 -17.18 9.40 24.48
CA ILE A 393 -18.00 9.53 23.26
C ILE A 393 -17.08 9.69 22.04
N PHE A 394 -16.11 10.60 22.09
CA PHE A 394 -15.19 10.81 20.96
C PHE A 394 -14.38 9.57 20.62
N TYR A 395 -13.85 8.91 21.65
CA TYR A 395 -13.15 7.64 21.52
C TYR A 395 -14.02 6.57 20.86
N LEU A 396 -15.27 6.38 21.33
CA LEU A 396 -16.16 5.38 20.78
C LEU A 396 -16.63 5.73 19.36
N LEU A 397 -16.91 6.99 19.06
CA LEU A 397 -17.29 7.43 17.71
C LEU A 397 -16.23 7.11 16.67
N ILE A 398 -14.95 7.20 17.05
CA ILE A 398 -13.85 6.96 16.12
C ILE A 398 -13.41 5.48 16.14
N MET A 399 -13.29 4.85 17.32
CA MET A 399 -12.81 3.48 17.43
C MET A 399 -13.87 2.42 17.17
N ASN A 400 -15.13 2.69 17.51
CA ASN A 400 -16.28 1.80 17.33
C ASN A 400 -17.51 2.56 16.77
N PRO A 401 -17.37 3.17 15.58
CA PRO A 401 -18.42 4.00 14.96
C PRO A 401 -19.75 3.26 14.77
N GLU A 402 -19.71 1.93 14.64
CA GLU A 402 -20.88 1.07 14.49
C GLU A 402 -21.86 1.17 15.67
N LEU A 403 -21.37 1.44 16.89
CA LEU A 403 -22.23 1.64 18.07
C LEU A 403 -23.19 2.83 17.91
N PHE A 404 -22.84 3.76 17.04
CA PHE A 404 -23.62 4.96 16.74
C PHE A 404 -24.29 4.91 15.36
N GLY A 405 -24.22 3.79 14.65
CA GLY A 405 -24.76 3.68 13.29
C GLY A 405 -23.94 4.40 12.22
N LEU A 406 -22.66 4.68 12.47
CA LEU A 406 -21.71 5.22 11.50
C LEU A 406 -20.96 4.08 10.77
N ASN A 407 -21.71 3.16 10.17
CA ASN A 407 -21.10 2.00 9.52
C ASN A 407 -20.70 2.31 8.07
N ASP A 408 -19.43 2.06 7.74
CA ASP A 408 -18.85 2.32 6.42
C ASP A 408 -19.33 1.33 5.34
N THR A 409 -19.84 0.17 5.73
CA THR A 409 -20.14 -0.97 4.84
C THR A 409 -21.64 -1.23 4.64
N ASN A 410 -22.51 -0.69 5.50
CA ASN A 410 -23.96 -0.95 5.46
C ASN A 410 -24.77 0.26 4.94
N PHE A 411 -25.95 0.02 4.37
CA PHE A 411 -26.90 1.05 3.89
C PHE A 411 -27.51 1.90 5.02
N ASN A 412 -27.46 1.42 6.26
CA ASN A 412 -27.98 2.14 7.43
C ASN A 412 -26.90 3.05 8.05
N PHE A 413 -26.63 4.17 7.39
CA PHE A 413 -25.89 5.28 7.98
C PHE A 413 -26.86 6.20 8.75
N ILE A 414 -26.60 6.48 10.03
CA ILE A 414 -27.45 7.34 10.86
C ILE A 414 -27.53 8.77 10.32
N ARG A 415 -28.60 9.53 10.59
CA ARG A 415 -28.64 10.98 10.31
C ARG A 415 -27.91 11.76 11.40
N TYR A 416 -27.33 12.89 11.05
CA TYR A 416 -26.57 13.71 12.00
C TYR A 416 -27.42 14.19 13.19
N SER A 417 -28.65 14.63 12.94
CA SER A 417 -29.58 15.05 14.01
C SER A 417 -29.87 13.92 15.00
N ASP A 418 -30.05 12.70 14.49
CA ASP A 418 -30.34 11.51 15.30
C ASP A 418 -29.09 11.10 16.09
N LEU A 419 -27.90 11.21 15.49
CA LEU A 419 -26.63 11.00 16.18
C LEU A 419 -26.46 11.98 17.36
N VAL A 420 -26.63 13.28 17.11
CA VAL A 420 -26.49 14.30 18.17
C VAL A 420 -27.51 14.07 19.28
N LYS A 421 -28.75 13.70 18.93
CA LYS A 421 -29.78 13.33 19.91
C LYS A 421 -29.37 12.11 20.74
N ASN A 422 -28.94 11.03 20.09
CA ASN A 422 -28.51 9.80 20.76
C ASN A 422 -27.32 10.05 21.69
N ILE A 423 -26.33 10.83 21.23
CA ILE A 423 -25.20 11.26 22.05
C ILE A 423 -25.68 12.07 23.26
N GLY A 424 -26.62 13.00 23.06
CA GLY A 424 -27.21 13.82 24.12
C GLY A 424 -27.88 12.98 25.22
N GLU A 425 -28.60 11.94 24.83
CA GLU A 425 -29.36 11.05 25.73
C GLU A 425 -28.50 9.94 26.35
N TRP A 426 -27.31 9.66 25.80
CA TRP A 426 -26.44 8.57 26.26
C TRP A 426 -25.88 8.82 27.67
N LYS A 427 -26.07 7.85 28.57
CA LYS A 427 -25.58 7.86 29.95
C LYS A 427 -24.55 6.74 30.14
N LEU A 428 -23.42 7.10 30.76
CA LEU A 428 -22.42 6.13 31.23
C LEU A 428 -22.90 5.54 32.55
N ASP A 429 -23.35 4.29 32.51
CA ASP A 429 -23.64 3.46 33.67
C ASP A 429 -22.57 2.36 33.85
N ASP A 430 -22.72 1.53 34.87
CA ASP A 430 -21.76 0.47 35.20
C ASP A 430 -21.61 -0.59 34.10
N GLU A 431 -22.66 -0.83 33.31
CA GLU A 431 -22.61 -1.76 32.19
C GLU A 431 -21.82 -1.16 31.03
N TRP A 432 -22.10 0.09 30.66
CA TRP A 432 -21.33 0.83 29.68
C TRP A 432 -19.87 0.98 30.08
N ASN A 433 -19.58 1.24 31.35
CA ASN A 433 -18.20 1.33 31.84
C ASN A 433 -17.43 0.01 31.60
N LYS A 434 -18.06 -1.15 31.84
CA LYS A 434 -17.45 -2.45 31.55
C LYS A 434 -17.23 -2.67 30.06
N ILE A 435 -18.22 -2.31 29.22
CA ILE A 435 -18.11 -2.40 27.76
C ILE A 435 -16.96 -1.53 27.26
N VAL A 436 -16.90 -0.27 27.70
CA VAL A 436 -15.87 0.69 27.33
C VAL A 436 -14.48 0.19 27.75
N SER A 437 -14.32 -0.28 28.99
CA SER A 437 -13.04 -0.83 29.46
C SER A 437 -12.55 -1.97 28.56
N ASN A 438 -13.43 -2.93 28.24
CA ASN A 438 -13.07 -4.04 27.36
C ASN A 438 -12.66 -3.59 25.95
N ILE A 439 -13.27 -2.53 25.44
CA ILE A 439 -12.94 -1.96 24.12
C ILE A 439 -11.59 -1.23 24.17
N VAL A 440 -11.35 -0.44 25.23
CA VAL A 440 -10.10 0.26 25.52
C VAL A 440 -8.95 -0.75 25.61
N ASP A 441 -9.07 -1.79 26.43
CA ASP A 441 -8.03 -2.80 26.63
C ASP A 441 -7.67 -3.54 25.33
N LYS A 442 -8.68 -3.78 24.47
CA LYS A 442 -8.43 -4.40 23.16
C LYS A 442 -7.63 -3.48 22.27
N THR A 443 -8.04 -2.22 22.14
CA THR A 443 -7.55 -1.28 21.11
C THR A 443 -6.33 -0.46 21.53
N ILE A 444 -6.02 -0.38 22.82
CA ILE A 444 -4.90 0.40 23.33
C ILE A 444 -3.57 -0.11 22.76
N CYS A 445 -2.75 0.83 22.30
CA CYS A 445 -1.41 0.60 21.81
C CYS A 445 -0.38 0.99 22.87
N GLU A 446 -0.43 2.24 23.32
CA GLU A 446 0.49 2.77 24.32
C GLU A 446 -0.25 3.65 25.33
N TRP A 447 0.12 3.49 26.60
CA TRP A 447 -0.26 4.39 27.69
C TRP A 447 1.02 5.03 28.20
N ASN A 448 1.21 6.32 27.90
CA ASN A 448 2.38 7.08 28.32
C ASN A 448 1.98 8.17 29.30
N TYR A 449 2.95 8.94 29.78
CA TYR A 449 2.71 10.05 30.70
C TYR A 449 2.00 11.23 30.00
N ASP A 450 2.39 11.56 28.76
CA ASP A 450 1.88 12.72 28.01
C ASP A 450 0.81 12.39 26.97
N TYR A 451 0.60 11.11 26.67
CA TYR A 451 -0.35 10.65 25.66
C TYR A 451 -0.85 9.23 25.91
N ILE A 452 -1.98 8.91 25.30
CA ILE A 452 -2.52 7.57 25.13
C ILE A 452 -2.92 7.36 23.68
N SER A 453 -2.70 6.16 23.15
CA SER A 453 -2.95 5.87 21.74
C SER A 453 -3.65 4.54 21.50
N PHE A 454 -4.43 4.50 20.41
CA PHE A 454 -5.32 3.40 20.09
C PHE A 454 -5.27 3.04 18.60
N TYR A 455 -5.58 1.78 18.29
CA TYR A 455 -5.71 1.27 16.94
C TYR A 455 -6.83 0.22 16.85
N ASN A 456 -7.57 0.20 15.73
CA ASN A 456 -8.65 -0.78 15.48
C ASN A 456 -8.45 -1.55 14.17
N LYS A 457 -9.31 -2.56 13.98
CA LYS A 457 -9.33 -3.42 12.78
C LYS A 457 -9.66 -2.67 11.49
N SER A 458 -10.35 -1.54 11.58
CA SER A 458 -10.65 -0.66 10.44
C SER A 458 -9.48 0.26 10.11
N LEU A 459 -8.25 -0.10 10.51
CA LEU A 459 -7.01 0.64 10.30
C LEU A 459 -7.06 2.09 10.79
N THR A 460 -7.93 2.40 11.75
CA THR A 460 -8.12 3.73 12.32
C THR A 460 -7.26 3.88 13.57
N SER A 461 -6.57 5.01 13.71
CA SER A 461 -5.81 5.31 14.92
C SER A 461 -6.28 6.59 15.60
N ILE A 462 -6.13 6.63 16.93
CA ILE A 462 -6.38 7.82 17.73
C ILE A 462 -5.17 8.04 18.64
N ILE A 463 -4.68 9.27 18.67
CA ILE A 463 -3.71 9.75 19.66
C ILE A 463 -4.41 10.82 20.50
N ILE A 464 -4.47 10.63 21.80
CA ILE A 464 -4.96 11.65 22.74
C ILE A 464 -3.76 12.16 23.53
N LYS A 465 -3.53 13.46 23.52
CA LYS A 465 -2.36 14.08 24.16
C LYS A 465 -2.69 15.35 24.93
N ASN A 466 -1.86 15.70 25.90
CA ASN A 466 -1.97 16.95 26.65
C ASN A 466 -1.58 18.15 25.78
N ASN A 467 -2.22 19.29 26.00
CA ASN A 467 -1.89 20.53 25.29
C ASN A 467 -0.47 21.02 25.64
N ASN A 468 -0.03 20.77 26.88
CA ASN A 468 1.32 21.06 27.37
C ASN A 468 2.00 19.75 27.79
N PRO A 469 2.72 19.07 26.90
CA PRO A 469 3.50 17.90 27.27
C PRO A 469 4.62 18.30 28.23
N LEU A 470 4.84 17.52 29.29
CA LEU A 470 5.89 17.83 30.25
C LEU A 470 7.25 17.50 29.62
N LEU A 471 8.05 18.53 29.36
CA LEU A 471 9.44 18.37 28.96
C LEU A 471 10.16 17.63 30.09
N VAL A 472 10.44 16.34 29.91
CA VAL A 472 11.28 15.57 30.83
C VAL A 472 12.66 16.21 30.81
N LYS A 473 12.95 17.08 31.80
CA LYS A 473 14.30 17.58 32.06
C LYS A 473 15.16 16.38 32.43
N ASN A 474 15.86 15.83 31.44
CA ASN A 474 16.88 14.83 31.69
C ASN A 474 17.94 15.47 32.59
N LYS A 475 18.12 14.96 33.82
CA LYS A 475 19.15 15.46 34.76
C LYS A 475 20.58 15.24 34.24
N ASN A 476 20.75 14.52 33.14
CA ASN A 476 22.00 14.36 32.43
C ASN A 476 22.13 15.43 31.33
N LYS A 477 23.21 16.21 31.43
CA LYS A 477 23.73 17.36 30.68
C LYS A 477 23.71 17.34 29.14
N PHE A 478 22.77 16.68 28.50
CA PHE A 478 22.51 16.85 27.07
C PHE A 478 21.19 17.59 26.91
N ASN A 479 21.28 18.86 26.52
CA ASN A 479 20.14 19.65 26.06
C ASN A 479 19.68 19.07 24.72
N TYR A 480 18.97 17.94 24.78
CA TYR A 480 18.10 17.53 23.69
C TYR A 480 16.81 18.33 23.85
N GLU A 481 16.46 19.15 22.88
CA GLU A 481 15.09 19.61 22.73
C GLU A 481 14.26 18.38 22.36
N ILE A 482 13.72 17.70 23.37
CA ILE A 482 12.72 16.66 23.16
C ILE A 482 11.54 17.36 22.49
N ASP A 483 11.25 17.02 21.23
CA ASP A 483 10.03 17.45 20.54
C ASP A 483 8.87 17.24 21.50
N ALA A 484 8.18 18.34 21.81
CA ALA A 484 7.03 18.38 22.70
C ALA A 484 6.04 17.23 22.38
N ASN A 485 5.94 16.81 21.12
CA ASN A 485 4.97 15.81 20.67
C ASN A 485 5.56 14.44 20.28
N ARG A 486 6.85 14.18 20.55
CA ARG A 486 7.56 12.91 20.25
C ARG A 486 7.35 12.37 18.82
N LYS A 487 7.07 13.22 17.82
CA LYS A 487 6.72 12.83 16.44
C LYS A 487 5.70 11.67 16.34
N LEU A 488 4.78 11.53 17.29
CA LEU A 488 3.96 10.32 17.46
C LEU A 488 3.17 9.93 16.21
N PHE A 489 2.58 10.91 15.52
CA PHE A 489 1.85 10.64 14.29
C PHE A 489 2.74 10.00 13.21
N ASN A 490 3.98 10.47 13.04
CA ASN A 490 4.89 9.91 12.04
C ASN A 490 5.23 8.45 12.37
N ASN A 491 5.37 8.11 13.65
CA ASN A 491 5.58 6.72 14.07
C ASN A 491 4.39 5.82 13.67
N TYR A 492 3.16 6.29 13.85
CA TYR A 492 1.96 5.59 13.40
C TYR A 492 1.87 5.49 11.87
N LEU A 493 2.19 6.57 11.16
CA LEU A 493 2.23 6.59 9.69
C LEU A 493 3.21 5.54 9.15
N TRP A 494 4.44 5.53 9.67
CA TRP A 494 5.45 4.54 9.26
C TRP A 494 5.06 3.11 9.63
N ALA A 495 4.46 2.89 10.82
CA ALA A 495 3.94 1.59 11.21
C ALA A 495 2.81 1.10 10.29
N GLN A 496 1.92 2.00 9.86
CA GLN A 496 0.86 1.71 8.89
C GLN A 496 1.44 1.36 7.51
N ILE A 497 2.38 2.16 6.99
CA ILE A 497 3.06 1.91 5.71
C ILE A 497 3.73 0.53 5.73
N TYR A 498 4.48 0.24 6.80
CA TYR A 498 5.16 -1.05 6.97
C TYR A 498 4.20 -2.23 6.93
N THR A 499 3.14 -2.16 7.72
CA THR A 499 2.15 -3.23 7.83
C THR A 499 1.50 -3.49 6.47
N GLN A 500 1.14 -2.43 5.73
CA GLN A 500 0.56 -2.59 4.40
C GLN A 500 1.56 -3.19 3.41
N ALA A 501 2.83 -2.83 3.47
CA ALA A 501 3.88 -3.43 2.64
C ALA A 501 3.95 -4.96 2.85
N LEU A 502 3.86 -5.44 4.10
CA LEU A 502 3.80 -6.87 4.40
C LEU A 502 2.57 -7.55 3.79
N VAL A 503 1.41 -6.91 3.91
CA VAL A 503 0.15 -7.42 3.33
C VAL A 503 0.26 -7.50 1.81
N TRP A 504 0.71 -6.44 1.15
CA TRP A 504 0.88 -6.41 -0.31
C TRP A 504 1.85 -7.47 -0.78
N LYS A 505 3.03 -7.59 -0.14
CA LYS A 505 4.03 -8.59 -0.52
C LYS A 505 3.53 -10.02 -0.31
N THR A 506 2.78 -10.27 0.76
CA THR A 506 2.15 -11.59 0.99
C THR A 506 1.16 -11.92 -0.11
N ASN A 507 0.30 -10.96 -0.47
CA ASN A 507 -0.70 -11.13 -1.50
C ASN A 507 -0.07 -11.25 -2.91
N ASP A 508 1.07 -10.60 -3.18
CA ASP A 508 1.84 -10.75 -4.43
C ASP A 508 2.44 -12.15 -4.53
N ILE A 509 2.97 -12.68 -3.43
CA ILE A 509 3.47 -14.06 -3.37
C ILE A 509 2.32 -15.04 -3.61
N GLU A 510 1.14 -14.81 -3.03
CA GLU A 510 -0.03 -15.67 -3.26
C GLU A 510 -0.46 -15.67 -4.73
N ALA A 511 -0.59 -14.48 -5.35
CA ALA A 511 -0.96 -14.35 -6.75
C ALA A 511 0.06 -15.07 -7.67
N ASN A 512 1.35 -14.83 -7.46
CA ASN A 512 2.43 -15.49 -8.19
C ASN A 512 2.44 -17.01 -7.97
N PHE A 513 2.21 -17.47 -6.75
CA PHE A 513 2.08 -18.89 -6.44
C PHE A 513 0.92 -19.51 -7.23
N ASP A 514 -0.26 -18.90 -7.19
CA ASP A 514 -1.45 -19.45 -7.86
C ASP A 514 -1.31 -19.45 -9.39
N ALA A 515 -0.64 -18.45 -9.97
CA ALA A 515 -0.32 -18.40 -11.40
C ALA A 515 0.74 -19.44 -11.83
N TYR A 516 1.78 -19.67 -11.02
CA TYR A 516 2.96 -20.42 -11.45
C TYR A 516 3.11 -21.83 -10.87
N LYS A 517 2.32 -22.22 -9.86
CA LYS A 517 2.46 -23.54 -9.18
C LYS A 517 2.50 -24.75 -10.12
N ASN A 518 1.76 -24.70 -11.23
CA ASN A 518 1.71 -25.78 -12.22
C ASN A 518 2.79 -25.68 -13.31
N LYS A 519 3.29 -24.46 -13.58
CA LYS A 519 4.20 -24.18 -14.71
C LYS A 519 5.66 -24.18 -14.28
N TYR A 520 5.96 -23.63 -13.11
CA TYR A 520 7.31 -23.49 -12.56
C TYR A 520 7.38 -23.98 -11.10
N PRO A 521 7.16 -25.28 -10.87
CA PRO A 521 7.12 -25.85 -9.51
C PRO A 521 8.45 -25.74 -8.75
N HIS A 522 9.57 -25.52 -9.44
CA HIS A 522 10.86 -25.28 -8.80
C HIS A 522 10.93 -23.93 -8.07
N LEU A 523 10.05 -22.98 -8.40
CA LEU A 523 9.95 -21.67 -7.74
C LEU A 523 9.13 -21.71 -6.45
N LEU A 524 8.46 -22.83 -6.12
CA LEU A 524 7.65 -22.93 -4.90
C LEU A 524 8.47 -22.70 -3.63
N ARG A 525 9.71 -23.20 -3.62
CA ARG A 525 10.63 -23.03 -2.49
C ARG A 525 11.13 -21.59 -2.34
N SER A 526 11.30 -20.85 -3.44
CA SER A 526 11.66 -19.44 -3.36
C SER A 526 10.53 -18.61 -2.76
N TYR A 527 9.28 -18.92 -3.06
CA TYR A 527 8.13 -18.26 -2.43
C TYR A 527 8.04 -18.54 -0.92
N CYS A 528 8.29 -19.77 -0.47
CA CYS A 528 8.38 -20.05 0.98
C CYS A 528 9.51 -19.25 1.64
N TYR A 529 10.67 -19.14 0.98
CA TYR A 529 11.80 -18.36 1.48
C TYR A 529 11.48 -16.86 1.53
N GLU A 530 10.75 -16.32 0.54
CA GLU A 530 10.27 -14.95 0.58
C GLU A 530 9.27 -14.72 1.72
N LEU A 531 8.34 -15.64 1.97
CA LEU A 531 7.43 -15.57 3.11
C LEU A 531 8.16 -15.66 4.45
N ASP A 532 9.22 -16.45 4.54
CA ASP A 532 10.05 -16.54 5.74
C ASP A 532 10.79 -15.24 6.02
N LYS A 533 11.17 -14.48 4.97
CA LYS A 533 11.70 -13.13 5.15
C LYS A 533 10.66 -12.11 5.64
N LEU A 534 9.37 -12.39 5.44
CA LEU A 534 8.29 -11.58 6.03
C LEU A 534 8.08 -11.91 7.52
N HIS A 535 8.60 -13.05 8.02
CA HIS A 535 8.54 -13.45 9.43
C HIS A 535 9.86 -13.16 10.18
N PHE A 536 9.83 -12.05 10.93
CA PHE A 536 10.52 -11.70 12.19
C PHE A 536 11.98 -12.01 12.53
N ASP A 537 12.69 -10.97 13.03
CA ASP A 537 13.14 -10.88 14.45
C ASP A 537 13.79 -9.52 14.82
N TRP A 538 14.16 -8.67 13.85
CA TRP A 538 14.93 -7.44 14.12
C TRP A 538 14.15 -6.18 13.77
N TYR A 539 13.24 -5.81 14.66
CA TYR A 539 12.40 -4.60 14.56
C TYR A 539 13.18 -3.29 14.59
N ASP A 540 14.42 -3.29 15.07
CA ASP A 540 15.16 -2.04 15.37
C ASP A 540 15.70 -1.35 14.11
N ASN A 541 15.81 -2.05 12.97
CA ASN A 541 16.63 -1.59 11.83
C ASN A 541 15.87 -1.39 10.50
N PHE A 542 14.58 -1.75 10.37
CA PHE A 542 13.97 -1.80 9.03
C PHE A 542 13.82 -0.42 8.38
N TYR A 543 13.51 0.61 9.18
CA TYR A 543 13.48 2.02 8.79
C TYR A 543 14.42 2.90 9.64
N GLY A 544 15.19 2.31 10.55
CA GLY A 544 15.94 3.08 11.55
C GLY A 544 15.05 3.76 12.62
N LEU A 545 13.84 3.22 12.85
CA LEU A 545 12.85 3.74 13.80
C LEU A 545 12.50 2.69 14.87
N PRO A 546 13.31 2.50 15.92
CA PRO A 546 13.00 1.53 16.98
C PRO A 546 11.67 1.83 17.69
N GLU A 547 11.21 3.09 17.69
CA GLU A 547 10.00 3.54 18.36
C GLU A 547 8.70 2.95 17.77
N ILE A 548 8.69 2.52 16.50
CA ILE A 548 7.47 1.99 15.87
C ILE A 548 7.16 0.53 16.22
N LYS A 549 8.12 -0.19 16.82
CA LYS A 549 8.03 -1.64 17.08
C LYS A 549 6.72 -2.05 17.75
N ARG A 550 6.40 -1.42 18.88
CA ARG A 550 5.21 -1.74 19.68
C ARG A 550 3.91 -1.48 18.92
N ILE A 551 3.91 -0.41 18.12
CA ILE A 551 2.78 -0.05 17.27
C ILE A 551 2.58 -1.13 16.20
N VAL A 552 3.67 -1.53 15.52
CA VAL A 552 3.64 -2.58 14.49
C VAL A 552 3.18 -3.93 15.05
N GLU A 553 3.72 -4.36 16.20
CA GLU A 553 3.28 -5.59 16.88
C GLU A 553 1.77 -5.59 17.11
N LYS A 554 1.24 -4.48 17.63
CA LYS A 554 -0.20 -4.34 17.87
C LYS A 554 -1.03 -4.36 16.59
N ILE A 555 -0.59 -3.67 15.53
CA ILE A 555 -1.26 -3.69 14.22
C ILE A 555 -1.26 -5.11 13.63
N ASN A 556 -0.14 -5.82 13.72
CA ASN A 556 0.00 -7.19 13.22
C ASN A 556 -0.93 -8.17 13.94
N ASP A 557 -1.03 -8.05 15.27
CA ASP A 557 -1.93 -8.88 16.08
C ASP A 557 -3.41 -8.62 15.74
N PHE A 558 -3.78 -7.35 15.50
CA PHE A 558 -5.15 -7.00 15.13
C PHE A 558 -5.56 -7.49 13.75
N ASN A 559 -4.63 -7.48 12.80
CA ASN A 559 -4.85 -7.85 11.40
C ASN A 559 -4.55 -9.33 11.12
N ASP A 560 -4.11 -10.11 12.11
CA ASP A 560 -3.78 -11.54 11.98
C ASP A 560 -2.76 -11.84 10.86
N ILE A 561 -1.86 -10.90 10.57
CA ILE A 561 -0.91 -10.99 9.44
C ILE A 561 -0.01 -12.23 9.56
N ASN A 562 0.42 -12.56 10.79
CA ASN A 562 1.22 -13.74 11.03
C ASN A 562 0.48 -15.04 10.67
N LYS A 563 -0.81 -15.11 10.99
CA LYS A 563 -1.66 -16.26 10.64
C LYS A 563 -1.84 -16.35 9.12
N MET A 564 -2.05 -15.22 8.45
CA MET A 564 -2.16 -15.13 6.99
C MET A 564 -0.91 -15.69 6.29
N ILE A 565 0.28 -15.21 6.67
CA ILE A 565 1.56 -15.70 6.13
C ILE A 565 1.73 -17.20 6.42
N GLY A 566 1.44 -17.64 7.65
CA GLY A 566 1.53 -19.05 8.04
C GLY A 566 0.59 -19.96 7.24
N HIS A 567 -0.63 -19.50 6.96
CA HIS A 567 -1.60 -20.23 6.12
C HIS A 567 -1.08 -20.38 4.69
N LEU A 568 -0.57 -19.29 4.08
CA LEU A 568 -0.01 -19.33 2.74
C LEU A 568 1.23 -20.24 2.67
N LYS A 569 2.13 -20.16 3.65
CA LYS A 569 3.31 -21.04 3.74
C LYS A 569 2.90 -22.52 3.78
N ASN A 570 1.88 -22.87 4.56
CA ASN A 570 1.34 -24.22 4.62
C ASN A 570 0.72 -24.67 3.29
N LYS A 571 0.01 -23.78 2.60
CA LYS A 571 -0.56 -24.00 1.25
C LYS A 571 0.57 -24.32 0.25
N ILE A 572 1.63 -23.52 0.21
CA ILE A 572 2.78 -23.71 -0.70
C ILE A 572 3.54 -25.01 -0.38
N ASN A 573 3.83 -25.27 0.89
CA ASN A 573 4.54 -26.49 1.31
C ASN A 573 3.77 -27.77 0.97
N ARG A 574 2.43 -27.73 1.05
CA ARG A 574 1.59 -28.86 0.63
C ARG A 574 1.75 -29.14 -0.87
N GLU A 575 1.73 -28.11 -1.70
CA GLU A 575 1.92 -28.25 -3.15
C GLU A 575 3.35 -28.70 -3.52
N ASP A 576 4.40 -28.19 -2.85
CA ASP A 576 5.79 -28.65 -3.08
C ASP A 576 5.93 -30.15 -2.77
N LYS A 577 5.32 -30.63 -1.67
CA LYS A 577 5.28 -32.06 -1.33
C LYS A 577 4.56 -32.89 -2.39
N ILE A 578 3.44 -32.41 -2.92
CA ILE A 578 2.70 -33.10 -3.99
C ILE A 578 3.57 -33.19 -5.25
N TYR A 579 4.25 -32.10 -5.62
CA TYR A 579 5.15 -32.08 -6.76
C TYR A 579 6.35 -33.03 -6.58
N GLY A 580 6.99 -33.02 -5.41
CA GLY A 580 8.08 -33.94 -5.07
C GLY A 580 7.69 -35.40 -5.29
N LYS A 581 6.52 -35.81 -4.78
CA LYS A 581 5.95 -37.15 -5.01
C LYS A 581 5.67 -37.44 -6.49
N GLY A 582 5.25 -36.42 -7.25
CA GLY A 582 5.05 -36.53 -8.70
C GLY A 582 6.35 -36.77 -9.47
N LYS A 583 7.43 -36.05 -9.11
CA LYS A 583 8.77 -36.21 -9.71
C LYS A 583 9.34 -37.58 -9.42
N GLU A 584 9.21 -38.06 -8.18
CA GLU A 584 9.63 -39.40 -7.78
C GLU A 584 8.92 -40.49 -8.61
N ARG A 585 7.58 -40.42 -8.73
CA ARG A 585 6.81 -41.36 -9.57
C ARG A 585 7.26 -41.35 -11.03
N ARG A 586 7.61 -40.17 -11.58
CA ARG A 586 8.11 -40.06 -12.96
C ARG A 586 9.50 -40.66 -13.12
N ASN A 587 10.39 -40.45 -12.15
CA ASN A 587 11.74 -41.04 -12.15
C ASN A 587 11.68 -42.56 -12.01
N ILE A 588 10.81 -43.09 -11.14
CA ILE A 588 10.55 -44.53 -11.04
C ILE A 588 10.02 -45.07 -12.38
N GLY A 589 9.09 -44.35 -13.02
CA GLY A 589 8.60 -44.72 -14.36
C GLY A 589 9.70 -44.74 -15.42
N PHE A 590 10.60 -43.75 -15.43
CA PHE A 590 11.75 -43.74 -16.33
C PHE A 590 12.72 -44.89 -16.03
N ALA A 591 13.09 -45.12 -14.77
CA ALA A 591 13.96 -46.22 -14.37
C ALA A 591 13.38 -47.57 -14.81
N PHE A 592 12.06 -47.75 -14.70
CA PHE A 592 11.35 -48.94 -15.17
C PHE A 592 11.44 -49.11 -16.70
N VAL A 593 11.23 -48.03 -17.46
CA VAL A 593 11.38 -48.04 -18.93
C VAL A 593 12.82 -48.38 -19.33
N THR A 594 13.81 -47.75 -18.69
CA THR A 594 15.23 -48.00 -18.95
C THR A 594 15.61 -49.44 -18.63
N ALA A 595 15.19 -49.98 -17.48
CA ALA A 595 15.40 -51.38 -17.11
C ALA A 595 14.75 -52.35 -18.10
N THR A 596 13.55 -52.01 -18.61
CA THR A 596 12.87 -52.81 -19.63
C THR A 596 13.66 -52.84 -20.94
N LEU A 597 14.19 -51.70 -21.39
CA LEU A 597 15.03 -51.63 -22.59
C LEU A 597 16.32 -52.44 -22.44
N PHE A 598 17.00 -52.34 -21.30
CA PHE A 598 18.18 -53.16 -21.00
C PHE A 598 17.87 -54.66 -21.00
N GLY A 599 16.73 -55.07 -20.41
CA GLY A 599 16.31 -56.47 -20.43
C GLY A 599 16.04 -57.01 -21.86
N ILE A 600 15.51 -56.16 -22.75
CA ILE A 600 15.31 -56.52 -24.16
C ILE A 600 16.66 -56.64 -24.89
N THR A 601 17.60 -55.71 -24.67
CA THR A 601 18.93 -55.76 -25.30
C THR A 601 19.76 -56.95 -24.83
N ASP A 602 19.70 -57.29 -23.54
CA ASP A 602 20.39 -58.45 -22.99
C ASP A 602 19.81 -59.75 -23.57
N PHE A 603 18.49 -59.85 -23.68
CA PHE A 603 17.84 -60.97 -24.36
C PHE A 603 18.30 -61.11 -25.81
N LEU A 604 18.31 -60.02 -26.59
CA LEU A 604 18.81 -60.05 -27.97
C LEU A 604 20.28 -60.49 -28.03
N THR A 605 21.11 -60.00 -27.11
CA THR A 605 22.54 -60.38 -27.02
C THR A 605 22.71 -61.88 -26.76
N VAL A 606 21.91 -62.46 -25.86
CA VAL A 606 21.90 -63.90 -25.57
C VAL A 606 21.42 -64.69 -26.80
N VAL A 607 20.34 -64.25 -27.45
CA VAL A 607 19.83 -64.89 -28.68
C VAL A 607 20.87 -64.87 -29.79
N PHE A 608 21.51 -63.72 -30.04
CA PHE A 608 22.58 -63.62 -31.04
C PHE A 608 23.82 -64.42 -30.67
N SER A 609 24.16 -64.56 -29.39
CA SER A 609 25.27 -65.41 -28.93
C SER A 609 24.98 -66.91 -29.13
N ILE A 610 23.72 -67.34 -28.94
CA ILE A 610 23.30 -68.72 -29.20
C ILE A 610 23.25 -69.00 -30.72
N LEU A 611 22.85 -68.00 -31.52
CA LEU A 611 22.76 -68.12 -32.98
C LEU A 611 24.11 -68.01 -33.70
N THR A 612 25.12 -67.37 -33.11
CA THR A 612 26.47 -67.21 -33.69
C THR A 612 27.43 -68.37 -33.39
N VAL A 613 26.97 -69.44 -32.72
CA VAL A 613 27.76 -70.67 -32.57
C VAL A 613 28.09 -71.21 -33.97
N THR A 614 29.37 -71.50 -34.22
CA THR A 614 30.01 -71.66 -35.54
C THR A 614 29.44 -72.76 -36.45
N ASN A 615 28.53 -73.59 -35.97
CA ASN A 615 27.66 -74.44 -36.78
C ASN A 615 26.19 -74.03 -36.59
N SER A 616 25.62 -73.35 -37.58
CA SER A 616 24.20 -72.93 -37.57
C SER A 616 23.20 -74.08 -37.40
N SER A 617 23.63 -75.31 -37.72
CA SER A 617 22.83 -76.54 -37.54
C SER A 617 22.77 -77.04 -36.10
N ASP A 618 23.69 -76.64 -35.21
CA ASP A 618 23.79 -77.19 -33.84
C ASP A 618 23.14 -76.27 -32.80
N GLY A 619 23.14 -74.95 -33.04
CA GLY A 619 22.51 -73.97 -32.14
C GLY A 619 20.99 -74.15 -32.01
N ILE A 620 20.31 -74.44 -33.14
CA ILE A 620 18.84 -74.57 -33.21
C ILE A 620 18.37 -76.02 -32.98
N LYS A 621 19.22 -77.04 -33.16
CA LYS A 621 18.82 -78.45 -32.93
C LYS A 621 18.82 -78.85 -31.45
N ASN A 622 19.45 -78.08 -30.56
CA ASN A 622 19.43 -78.36 -29.12
C ASN A 622 18.10 -77.88 -28.50
N PRO A 623 17.26 -78.80 -27.96
CA PRO A 623 15.98 -78.45 -27.34
C PRO A 623 16.11 -77.43 -26.20
N ALA A 624 17.24 -77.42 -25.48
CA ALA A 624 17.49 -76.47 -24.39
C ALA A 624 17.67 -75.03 -24.89
N ASN A 625 18.29 -74.84 -26.05
CA ASN A 625 18.46 -73.52 -26.67
C ASN A 625 17.13 -73.00 -27.20
N ILE A 626 16.33 -73.87 -27.85
CA ILE A 626 14.95 -73.53 -28.24
C ILE A 626 14.14 -73.14 -27.01
N GLY A 627 14.17 -73.94 -25.95
CA GLY A 627 13.45 -73.66 -24.70
C GLY A 627 13.84 -72.31 -24.08
N THR A 628 15.13 -71.97 -24.08
CA THR A 628 15.66 -70.70 -23.56
C THR A 628 15.21 -69.51 -24.41
N ILE A 629 15.28 -69.62 -25.74
CA ILE A 629 14.81 -68.58 -26.66
C ILE A 629 13.29 -68.41 -26.53
N THR A 630 12.51 -69.48 -26.52
CA THR A 630 11.04 -69.41 -26.39
C THR A 630 10.62 -68.79 -25.06
N PHE A 631 11.22 -69.22 -23.94
CA PHE A 631 10.93 -68.67 -22.62
C PHE A 631 11.33 -67.19 -22.51
N GLY A 632 12.53 -66.83 -23.00
CA GLY A 632 12.97 -65.44 -23.04
C GLY A 632 12.11 -64.56 -23.95
N THR A 633 11.61 -65.10 -25.07
CA THR A 633 10.70 -64.38 -25.98
C THR A 633 9.37 -64.07 -25.29
N VAL A 634 8.83 -65.02 -24.50
CA VAL A 634 7.62 -64.79 -23.70
C VAL A 634 7.85 -63.72 -22.65
N LEU A 635 8.99 -63.74 -21.95
CA LEU A 635 9.34 -62.71 -20.96
C LEU A 635 9.50 -61.32 -21.60
N VAL A 636 10.17 -61.23 -22.75
CA VAL A 636 10.30 -59.99 -23.51
C VAL A 636 8.96 -59.50 -24.03
N PHE A 637 8.07 -60.39 -24.46
CA PHE A 637 6.72 -60.03 -24.88
C PHE A 637 5.89 -59.48 -23.71
N ILE A 638 5.99 -60.08 -22.52
CA ILE A 638 5.35 -59.57 -21.29
C ILE A 638 5.92 -58.19 -20.94
N LEU A 639 7.24 -58.02 -20.98
CA LEU A 639 7.90 -56.73 -20.74
C LEU A 639 7.44 -55.67 -21.75
N PHE A 640 7.28 -56.04 -23.02
CA PHE A 640 6.78 -55.16 -24.07
C PHE A 640 5.31 -54.77 -23.85
N LEU A 641 4.45 -55.70 -23.42
CA LEU A 641 3.07 -55.41 -23.03
C LEU A 641 2.98 -54.46 -21.83
N ILE A 642 3.84 -54.64 -20.83
CA ILE A 642 3.92 -53.73 -19.68
C ILE A 642 4.38 -52.34 -20.14
N LEU A 643 5.37 -52.25 -21.04
CA LEU A 643 5.88 -51.00 -21.60
C LEU A 643 4.80 -50.27 -22.44
N LEU A 644 4.08 -51.00 -23.29
CA LEU A 644 2.93 -50.48 -24.03
C LEU A 644 1.87 -49.92 -23.07
N ASN A 645 1.52 -50.67 -22.01
CA ASN A 645 0.53 -50.22 -21.04
C ASN A 645 1.01 -48.96 -20.29
N ALA A 646 2.29 -48.90 -19.92
CA ALA A 646 2.89 -47.73 -19.27
C ALA A 646 2.86 -46.47 -20.15
N ILE A 647 3.07 -46.60 -21.47
CA ILE A 647 3.05 -45.48 -22.42
C ILE A 647 1.62 -45.06 -22.76
N PHE A 648 0.72 -46.01 -23.03
CA PHE A 648 -0.62 -45.71 -23.55
C PHE A 648 -1.66 -45.37 -22.47
N LYS A 649 -1.53 -45.88 -21.25
CA LYS A 649 -2.44 -45.56 -20.12
C LYS A 649 -2.50 -44.06 -19.77
N PRO A 650 -1.39 -43.31 -19.62
CA PRO A 650 -1.46 -41.87 -19.37
C PRO A 650 -2.03 -41.08 -20.56
N LEU A 651 -1.79 -41.51 -21.81
CA LEU A 651 -2.39 -40.90 -23.01
C LEU A 651 -3.92 -41.08 -23.05
N TYR A 652 -4.40 -42.27 -22.66
CA TYR A 652 -5.83 -42.57 -22.56
C TYR A 652 -6.51 -41.74 -21.45
N ILE A 653 -5.92 -41.68 -20.25
CA ILE A 653 -6.44 -40.87 -19.12
C ILE A 653 -6.49 -39.39 -19.49
N LYS A 654 -5.44 -38.84 -20.12
CA LYS A 654 -5.39 -37.42 -20.56
C LYS A 654 -6.46 -37.10 -21.61
N ARG A 655 -6.76 -38.04 -22.51
CA ARG A 655 -7.87 -37.92 -23.49
C ARG A 655 -9.24 -37.98 -22.81
N LYS A 656 -9.43 -38.82 -21.80
CA LYS A 656 -10.68 -38.92 -21.03
C LYS A 656 -10.97 -37.63 -20.25
N TYR A 657 -9.99 -37.12 -19.50
CA TYR A 657 -10.11 -35.84 -18.78
C TYR A 657 -10.40 -34.64 -19.70
N ARG A 658 -9.76 -34.58 -20.88
CA ARG A 658 -10.08 -33.53 -21.89
C ARG A 658 -11.51 -33.63 -22.42
N LYS A 659 -12.06 -34.84 -22.57
CA LYS A 659 -13.46 -35.04 -23.00
C LYS A 659 -14.46 -34.68 -21.89
N GLU A 660 -14.15 -34.99 -20.63
CA GLU A 660 -14.99 -34.64 -19.48
C GLU A 660 -15.01 -33.12 -19.22
N ASN A 661 -13.87 -32.43 -19.33
CA ASN A 661 -13.85 -30.96 -19.22
C ASN A 661 -14.58 -30.27 -20.38
N LYS A 662 -14.53 -30.81 -21.61
CA LYS A 662 -15.35 -30.29 -22.73
C LYS A 662 -16.86 -30.50 -22.54
N LYS A 663 -17.27 -31.47 -21.71
CA LYS A 663 -18.69 -31.71 -21.38
C LYS A 663 -19.20 -30.82 -20.23
N LYS A 664 -18.32 -30.18 -19.46
CA LYS A 664 -18.70 -29.22 -18.39
C LYS A 664 -18.76 -27.77 -18.87
N ILE A 665 -18.23 -27.49 -20.06
CA ILE A 665 -18.21 -26.16 -20.70
C ILE A 665 -19.31 -26.06 -21.78
N ARG A 666 -20.12 -27.12 -21.94
CA ARG A 666 -21.44 -27.09 -22.58
C ARG A 666 -22.46 -27.33 -21.48
#